data_AF-A0A6G0IR78-F1
#
_entry.id   AF-A0A6G0IR78-F1
#
_cell.length_a   1.000
_cell.length_b   1.000
_cell.length_c   1.000
_cell.angle_alpha   90.00
_cell.angle_beta   90.00
_cell.angle_gamma   90.00
#
_symmetry.space_group_name_H-M   'P 1'
#
loop_
_entity.id
_entity.type
_entity.pdbx_description
1 polymer ?
#
loop_
_entity_poly.entity_id
_entity_poly.type
_entity_poly.pdbx_seq_one_letter_code
_entity_poly.pdbx_strand_id
1 'polypeptide(L)'
;MVKVLLYNGKRRIETYAILDDGSERTILLHSAAHELGLQGSSEDLALRTIRQDISTVPGRSVSFSVSSAFHPQKRFRIHGAFTAIDLGLSKHSHPVDTLQKVYRHLRGLPLHSFNQAQPLLLIGSDYPHLLSPVEPVHLGPPGGPAALKTLLGWTLQGPAKVLKHQASTPQCLLTNTLTPSAELLSHVTRLWQMDVLPYQNEKLIIRAPKESVLGLLRGTEKRLSKNPAKAETYNQEIKKLLDAGYIKKLTSAESQASVSAWYIPHHMVRHNGKDRIVFNCSFTHQGASLNEHLLPGPTLGSTLLGVLLRFREYPIAVSSDIKGMFHQVRLLPEDKPFLRFLWRDTARSTSPDVYEWQVLPFGTTCSPCCATFALQKHVLDHSSPGEGTRHSVENCFYVDNLLQSFTSVSEAEQIVKQLQQLLLTGGFELRQWATNVPAIISHLPPELKSDSSELWLSPDGTDPPERALGLLWHCTSDTITYQLRHTEHPEPTMRNIYRVLARQYDPLGLLIPYTTRAKILVQRLWSKKRDWDDPQLPTDLLQQWHAWESELHQLPAISLPRCYMSPETDFSTCTQSIHIFSDASEKAYGAVAYLRTVDHAGLIQVAFLAARSRVAPVRQQSIPRLELCAAHAGAQLAAVLMKELTLSISSITYWTDSTTVLTWLQSQSFRYKVFVGARVADIQEMTEGSVWRYVNSRDNPADDITRGLNLSQFLGHNRWSHGPTFLHQDEAFWPAIPDISSSDDSAELRKVTFCGHISVPSDPCLPDISTFSNFSELLEASVRARHGAVTASNPTAEDYKQAELALFRRVQRDCFPEEFDFLASQKSVPTNSRLLTLAPEYDQKSLLIRVGGRLRRCDSLCQDTLHPVVLDPHHHITKLIIKDFDRRLAHPGPERVFAELRRRFWILRGREAVRKHQYTCPECRKWRSNPVIPKMADLPPSSLRLNHPAFYSSGVDCFGPYLIKIGRRTEKRWGIVFKCLTTHAVHLDLLASMDTDSFLMGLRRFIARRGKPYELLSDQGTNFKGGNSELKEAFNSLTPSLQSQLASQQIHFQFNPPHAPHFGGSWEREIRTIKSALHTTLGSQTVTEEVLRTILIEVESIVNSKPLGYTSSDVADPDPITPNMLLMGRPDPSTPQVIYSDTELLSRRRWKQCQALADQFWIHFIRYYLPSLQTRSKWQQERDDLTVGSIVLIVDQQLPRAMWPVGKVIAVIPGVDGRVRTAQIQVKDKSYTRPVALLIRLPAIPQDSSG
;
A
#
# COMPACT_ATOMS: atom_id res chain seq x y z
N MET A 1 14.70 10.07 -34.34
CA MET A 1 14.32 11.26 -35.12
C MET A 1 14.80 11.10 -36.54
N VAL A 2 14.00 11.58 -37.51
CA VAL A 2 14.31 11.53 -38.94
C VAL A 2 14.16 12.91 -39.55
N LYS A 3 15.03 13.27 -40.50
CA LYS A 3 14.96 14.55 -41.21
C LYS A 3 13.94 14.49 -42.36
N VAL A 4 12.99 15.40 -42.37
CA VAL A 4 11.83 15.39 -43.28
C VAL A 4 11.57 16.75 -43.92
N LEU A 5 10.86 16.73 -45.04
CA LEU A 5 10.33 17.92 -45.71
C LEU A 5 8.81 17.90 -45.63
N LEU A 6 8.22 18.98 -45.15
CA LEU A 6 6.77 19.20 -45.09
C LEU A 6 6.34 20.09 -46.26
N TYR A 7 5.17 19.83 -46.83
CA TYR A 7 4.64 20.53 -48.00
C TYR A 7 3.18 20.90 -47.85
N ASN A 8 2.86 22.12 -48.28
CA ASN A 8 1.50 22.59 -48.52
C ASN A 8 1.47 23.44 -49.81
N GLY A 9 1.01 22.83 -50.91
CA GLY A 9 1.07 23.46 -52.23
C GLY A 9 2.51 23.82 -52.65
N LYS A 10 2.78 25.12 -52.84
CA LYS A 10 4.12 25.65 -53.18
C LYS A 10 5.02 25.91 -51.96
N ARG A 11 4.47 25.89 -50.74
CA ARG A 11 5.24 26.13 -49.50
C ARG A 11 5.86 24.83 -49.01
N ARG A 12 7.10 24.90 -48.52
CA ARG A 12 7.83 23.76 -47.94
C ARG A 12 8.64 24.19 -46.71
N ILE A 13 8.77 23.29 -45.74
CA ILE A 13 9.61 23.46 -44.55
C ILE A 13 10.48 22.21 -44.38
N GLU A 14 11.75 22.41 -44.06
CA GLU A 14 12.66 21.34 -43.64
C GLU A 14 12.69 21.26 -42.12
N THR A 15 12.44 20.07 -41.56
CA THR A 15 12.38 19.87 -40.12
C THR A 15 12.73 18.43 -39.74
N TYR A 16 12.63 18.10 -38.46
CA TYR A 16 12.78 16.75 -37.95
C TYR A 16 11.45 16.21 -37.44
N ALA A 17 11.22 14.93 -37.70
CA ALA A 17 10.08 14.16 -37.19
C ALA A 17 10.53 13.16 -36.13
N ILE A 18 9.73 13.05 -35.06
CA ILE A 18 9.75 11.89 -34.16
C ILE A 18 8.76 10.86 -34.70
N LEU A 19 9.18 9.59 -34.70
CA LEU A 19 8.34 8.45 -35.03
C LEU A 19 8.02 7.76 -33.71
N ASP A 20 6.77 7.84 -33.26
CA ASP A 20 6.33 7.35 -31.95
C ASP A 20 5.09 6.48 -32.10
N ASP A 21 5.28 5.17 -31.97
CA ASP A 21 4.19 4.19 -32.05
C ASP A 21 3.30 4.18 -30.80
N GLY A 22 3.72 4.87 -29.72
CA GLY A 22 2.91 5.09 -28.51
C GLY A 22 1.93 6.26 -28.64
N SER A 23 2.06 7.13 -29.64
CA SER A 23 1.10 8.19 -29.91
C SER A 23 -0.02 7.68 -30.82
N GLU A 24 -1.28 7.89 -30.45
CA GLU A 24 -2.44 7.53 -31.29
C GLU A 24 -2.72 8.54 -32.41
N ARG A 25 -2.12 9.74 -32.33
CA ARG A 25 -2.34 10.83 -33.29
C ARG A 25 -1.02 11.45 -33.74
N THR A 26 -0.98 11.88 -34.99
CA THR A 26 0.09 12.71 -35.56
C THR A 26 -0.14 14.17 -35.16
N ILE A 27 0.91 14.81 -34.63
CA ILE A 27 0.83 16.15 -34.06
C ILE A 27 1.88 17.06 -34.73
N LEU A 28 1.44 18.26 -35.14
CA LEU A 28 2.27 19.29 -35.75
C LEU A 28 2.30 20.54 -34.85
N LEU A 29 3.46 21.16 -34.66
CA LEU A 29 3.51 22.42 -33.89
C LEU A 29 2.83 23.58 -34.63
N HIS A 30 2.18 24.47 -33.87
CA HIS A 30 1.52 25.66 -34.42
C HIS A 30 2.47 26.53 -35.26
N SER A 31 3.75 26.63 -34.88
CA SER A 31 4.78 27.35 -35.63
C SER A 31 4.96 26.80 -37.05
N ALA A 32 5.07 25.48 -37.19
CA ALA A 32 5.19 24.81 -38.48
C ALA A 32 3.89 24.88 -39.30
N ALA A 33 2.73 24.79 -38.64
CA ALA A 33 1.44 24.94 -39.30
C ALA A 33 1.25 26.35 -39.89
N HIS A 34 1.66 27.38 -39.15
CA HIS A 34 1.61 28.78 -39.58
C HIS A 34 2.56 29.05 -40.76
N GLU A 35 3.81 28.58 -40.69
CA GLU A 35 4.80 28.77 -41.75
C GLU A 35 4.40 28.02 -43.05
N LEU A 36 3.79 26.84 -42.95
CA LEU A 36 3.20 26.13 -44.11
C LEU A 36 1.89 26.77 -44.62
N GLY A 37 1.32 27.74 -43.91
CA GLY A 37 0.02 28.33 -44.24
C GLY A 37 -1.13 27.32 -44.24
N LEU A 38 -1.12 26.38 -43.28
CA LEU A 38 -2.15 25.36 -43.17
C LEU A 38 -3.44 25.94 -42.58
N GLN A 39 -4.56 25.65 -43.22
CA GLN A 39 -5.90 25.95 -42.73
C GLN A 39 -6.59 24.65 -42.29
N GLY A 40 -7.32 24.69 -41.19
CA GLY A 40 -7.91 23.51 -40.56
C GLY A 40 -9.09 23.86 -39.66
N SER A 41 -9.97 22.89 -39.42
CA SER A 41 -11.10 23.03 -38.50
C SER A 41 -10.63 23.00 -37.05
N SER A 42 -11.25 23.79 -36.19
CA SER A 42 -11.01 23.71 -34.74
C SER A 42 -11.35 22.31 -34.25
N GLU A 43 -10.45 21.71 -33.48
CA GLU A 43 -10.60 20.37 -32.91
C GLU A 43 -10.06 20.43 -31.47
N ASP A 44 -10.75 19.80 -30.52
CA ASP A 44 -10.25 19.63 -29.16
C ASP A 44 -9.78 18.19 -28.97
N LEU A 45 -8.52 18.01 -28.60
CA LEU A 45 -7.94 16.69 -28.37
C LEU A 45 -8.04 16.33 -26.88
N ALA A 46 -8.80 15.30 -26.56
CA ALA A 46 -8.88 14.74 -25.21
C ALA A 46 -7.64 13.87 -24.92
N LEU A 47 -6.70 14.40 -24.14
CA LEU A 47 -5.54 13.67 -23.64
C LEU A 47 -5.91 12.95 -22.35
N ARG A 48 -5.85 11.62 -22.37
CA ARG A 48 -6.11 10.78 -21.20
C ARG A 48 -4.79 10.29 -20.63
N THR A 49 -4.47 10.69 -19.41
CA THR A 49 -3.23 10.23 -18.74
C THR A 49 -3.46 8.89 -18.02
N ILE A 50 -2.38 8.21 -17.62
CA ILE A 50 -2.40 6.93 -16.88
C ILE A 50 -3.20 7.05 -15.56
N ARG A 51 -3.36 8.26 -15.01
CA ARG A 51 -4.15 8.56 -13.80
C ARG A 51 -5.64 8.82 -14.07
N GLN A 52 -6.13 8.59 -15.29
CA GLN A 52 -7.51 8.78 -15.73
C GLN A 52 -8.01 10.23 -15.81
N ASP A 53 -7.17 11.23 -15.55
CA ASP A 53 -7.49 12.63 -15.88
C ASP A 53 -7.58 12.82 -17.40
N ILE A 54 -8.69 13.41 -17.86
CA ILE A 54 -8.90 13.83 -19.24
C ILE A 54 -8.64 15.33 -19.32
N SER A 55 -7.54 15.75 -19.92
CA SER A 55 -7.28 17.15 -20.26
C SER A 55 -7.62 17.39 -21.73
N THR A 56 -8.55 18.28 -22.02
CA THR A 56 -8.85 18.72 -23.39
C THR A 56 -7.87 19.80 -23.82
N VAL A 57 -7.13 19.56 -24.90
CA VAL A 57 -6.22 20.53 -25.50
C VAL A 57 -6.87 21.10 -26.76
N PRO A 58 -7.10 22.42 -26.84
CA PRO A 58 -7.63 23.03 -28.05
C PRO A 58 -6.56 23.11 -29.14
N GLY A 59 -6.95 22.81 -30.38
CA GLY A 59 -6.09 22.88 -31.55
C GLY A 59 -6.87 22.88 -32.85
N ARG A 60 -6.21 22.49 -33.94
CA ARG A 60 -6.81 22.42 -35.27
C ARG A 60 -6.42 21.13 -35.97
N SER A 61 -7.34 20.61 -36.78
CA SER A 61 -7.08 19.48 -37.68
C SER A 61 -6.54 19.98 -39.00
N VAL A 62 -5.28 19.68 -39.33
CA VAL A 62 -4.61 20.14 -40.56
C VAL A 62 -4.12 18.98 -41.43
N SER A 63 -4.01 19.21 -42.74
CA SER A 63 -3.54 18.19 -43.69
C SER A 63 -2.39 18.72 -44.54
N PHE A 64 -1.30 17.98 -44.62
CA PHE A 64 -0.07 18.35 -45.36
C PHE A 64 0.57 17.11 -45.97
N SER A 65 1.60 17.28 -46.80
CA SER A 65 2.40 16.15 -47.29
C SER A 65 3.79 16.14 -46.67
N VAL A 66 4.32 14.96 -46.37
CA VAL A 66 5.66 14.75 -45.81
C VAL A 66 6.51 13.87 -46.74
N SER A 67 7.80 14.15 -46.85
CA SER A 67 8.76 13.25 -47.51
C SER A 67 10.07 13.17 -46.73
N SER A 68 10.88 12.16 -47.05
CA SER A 68 12.27 12.13 -46.60
C SER A 68 13.04 13.31 -47.20
N ALA A 69 13.87 13.98 -46.40
CA ALA A 69 14.75 15.02 -46.93
C ALA A 69 15.71 14.50 -48.02
N PHE A 70 16.00 13.20 -48.00
CA PHE A 70 16.89 12.53 -48.96
C PHE A 70 16.17 12.02 -50.22
N HIS A 71 14.84 11.91 -50.18
CA HIS A 71 14.02 11.42 -51.29
C HIS A 71 12.77 12.30 -51.48
N PRO A 72 12.94 13.59 -51.84
CA PRO A 72 11.84 14.57 -51.88
C PRO A 72 10.75 14.28 -52.92
N GLN A 73 11.03 13.39 -53.88
CA GLN A 73 10.09 12.97 -54.92
C GLN A 73 8.99 12.04 -54.40
N LYS A 74 9.25 11.28 -53.33
CA LYS A 74 8.28 10.34 -52.74
C LYS A 74 7.59 11.00 -51.55
N ARG A 75 6.36 11.47 -51.75
CA ARG A 75 5.57 12.21 -50.76
C ARG A 75 4.44 11.35 -50.20
N PHE A 76 4.21 11.47 -48.91
CA PHE A 76 3.14 10.81 -48.17
C PHE A 76 2.18 11.86 -47.66
N ARG A 77 0.87 11.66 -47.83
CA ARG A 77 -0.14 12.62 -47.40
C ARG A 77 -0.55 12.32 -45.96
N ILE A 78 -0.48 13.35 -45.11
CA ILE A 78 -0.98 13.35 -43.74
C ILE A 78 -2.31 14.12 -43.71
N HIS A 79 -3.31 13.52 -43.08
CA HIS A 79 -4.68 13.98 -42.97
C HIS A 79 -5.05 14.09 -41.49
N GLY A 80 -5.67 15.20 -41.10
CA GLY A 80 -6.18 15.38 -39.73
C GLY A 80 -5.11 15.36 -38.63
N ALA A 81 -3.89 15.82 -38.95
CA ALA A 81 -2.86 16.04 -37.94
C ALA A 81 -3.32 17.14 -36.98
N PHE A 82 -3.18 16.91 -35.69
CA PHE A 82 -3.59 17.86 -34.67
C PHE A 82 -2.51 18.93 -34.46
N THR A 83 -2.89 20.21 -34.34
CA THR A 83 -1.93 21.27 -34.03
C THR A 83 -1.79 21.51 -32.53
N ALA A 84 -0.57 21.40 -31.99
CA ALA A 84 -0.27 21.66 -30.58
C ALA A 84 0.63 22.89 -30.41
N ILE A 85 0.43 23.66 -29.31
CA ILE A 85 1.20 24.89 -29.05
C ILE A 85 2.66 24.52 -28.73
N ASP A 86 2.83 23.48 -27.93
CA ASP A 86 4.11 22.86 -27.62
C ASP A 86 3.91 21.34 -27.53
N LEU A 87 4.95 20.58 -27.89
CA LEU A 87 5.01 19.13 -27.74
C LEU A 87 5.81 18.74 -26.48
N GLY A 88 6.45 19.70 -25.79
CA GLY A 88 7.32 19.43 -24.65
C GLY A 88 8.56 18.60 -25.01
N LEU A 89 8.92 18.55 -26.30
CA LEU A 89 10.02 17.74 -26.80
C LEU A 89 11.35 18.44 -26.57
N SER A 90 12.25 17.72 -25.91
CA SER A 90 13.63 18.12 -25.71
C SER A 90 14.38 18.39 -27.02
N LYS A 91 15.37 19.27 -26.97
CA LYS A 91 16.37 19.38 -28.04
C LYS A 91 17.22 18.10 -28.07
N HIS A 92 17.31 17.45 -29.22
CA HIS A 92 18.05 16.19 -29.36
C HIS A 92 19.42 16.42 -30.03
N SER A 93 20.46 15.80 -29.50
CA SER A 93 21.78 15.71 -30.14
C SER A 93 22.11 14.25 -30.43
N HIS A 94 22.63 13.98 -31.63
CA HIS A 94 22.92 12.64 -32.10
C HIS A 94 24.27 12.60 -32.83
N PRO A 95 25.39 12.28 -32.15
CA PRO A 95 26.71 12.22 -32.78
C PRO A 95 26.93 10.87 -33.48
N VAL A 96 26.49 10.77 -34.74
CA VAL A 96 26.57 9.51 -35.52
C VAL A 96 28.00 9.02 -35.65
N ASP A 97 28.96 9.91 -35.86
CA ASP A 97 30.38 9.53 -36.05
C ASP A 97 30.95 8.80 -34.83
N THR A 98 30.56 9.22 -33.62
CA THR A 98 30.96 8.57 -32.38
C THR A 98 30.24 7.23 -32.20
N LEU A 99 28.95 7.18 -32.52
CA LEU A 99 28.14 5.97 -32.42
C LEU A 99 28.58 4.89 -33.41
N GLN A 100 28.95 5.25 -34.63
CA GLN A 100 29.49 4.30 -35.63
C GLN A 100 30.88 3.79 -35.27
N LYS A 101 31.68 4.57 -34.53
CA LYS A 101 32.96 4.09 -33.98
C LYS A 101 32.73 3.01 -32.92
N VAL A 102 31.80 3.24 -31.99
CA VAL A 102 31.51 2.34 -30.86
C VAL A 102 30.71 1.11 -31.28
N TYR A 103 29.67 1.28 -32.08
CA TYR A 103 28.74 0.23 -32.45
C TYR A 103 28.99 -0.24 -33.88
N ARG A 104 29.54 -1.46 -34.00
CA ARG A 104 29.91 -2.04 -35.30
C ARG A 104 28.72 -2.16 -36.26
N HIS A 105 27.53 -2.49 -35.75
CA HIS A 105 26.31 -2.66 -36.57
C HIS A 105 25.76 -1.37 -37.17
N LEU A 106 26.24 -0.20 -36.71
CA LEU A 106 25.85 1.11 -37.24
C LEU A 106 26.77 1.61 -38.37
N ARG A 107 27.92 0.98 -38.58
CA ARG A 107 28.92 1.39 -39.58
C ARG A 107 28.35 1.18 -40.99
N GLY A 108 28.51 2.19 -41.85
CA GLY A 108 28.04 2.16 -43.23
C GLY A 108 26.56 2.48 -43.44
N LEU A 109 25.80 2.73 -42.36
CA LEU A 109 24.43 3.23 -42.48
C LEU A 109 24.42 4.75 -42.73
N PRO A 110 23.55 5.27 -43.63
CA PRO A 110 23.44 6.69 -43.91
C PRO A 110 22.64 7.42 -42.81
N LEU A 111 23.19 7.42 -41.61
CA LEU A 111 22.70 8.16 -40.44
C LEU A 111 23.33 9.55 -40.43
N HIS A 112 22.59 10.57 -39.99
CA HIS A 112 23.06 11.96 -39.99
C HIS A 112 23.22 12.51 -38.57
N SER A 113 24.34 13.18 -38.32
CA SER A 113 24.59 13.88 -37.06
C SER A 113 23.77 15.17 -36.98
N PHE A 114 23.20 15.46 -35.81
CA PHE A 114 22.54 16.73 -35.52
C PHE A 114 22.79 17.12 -34.06
N ASN A 115 22.81 18.42 -33.76
CA ASN A 115 23.09 18.95 -32.43
C ASN A 115 21.94 19.86 -31.98
N GLN A 116 21.36 19.57 -30.80
CA GLN A 116 20.32 20.37 -30.16
C GLN A 116 19.12 20.68 -31.09
N ALA A 117 18.75 19.73 -31.97
CA ALA A 117 17.67 19.89 -32.92
C ALA A 117 16.31 19.72 -32.25
N GLN A 118 15.38 20.64 -32.52
CA GLN A 118 14.00 20.58 -32.04
C GLN A 118 13.08 20.05 -33.15
N PRO A 119 12.41 18.89 -32.95
CA PRO A 119 11.44 18.37 -33.91
C PRO A 119 10.15 19.21 -33.89
N LEU A 120 9.58 19.45 -35.08
CA LEU A 120 8.31 20.19 -35.21
C LEU A 120 7.12 19.26 -35.54
N LEU A 121 7.39 17.99 -35.80
CA LEU A 121 6.41 16.97 -36.18
C LEU A 121 6.60 15.70 -35.35
N LEU A 122 5.51 15.16 -34.81
CA LEU A 122 5.43 13.81 -34.25
C LEU A 122 4.48 12.99 -35.12
N ILE A 123 4.94 11.85 -35.63
CA ILE A 123 4.12 10.93 -36.41
C ILE A 123 3.72 9.76 -35.51
N GLY A 124 2.41 9.62 -35.32
CA GLY A 124 1.80 8.60 -34.47
C GLY A 124 1.39 7.33 -35.22
N SER A 125 0.83 6.40 -34.48
CA SER A 125 0.27 5.13 -34.95
C SER A 125 -0.93 5.28 -35.91
N ASP A 126 -1.45 6.49 -36.14
CA ASP A 126 -2.37 6.83 -37.22
C ASP A 126 -1.73 6.75 -38.62
N TYR A 127 -0.39 6.72 -38.71
CA TYR A 127 0.38 6.50 -39.93
C TYR A 127 1.37 5.34 -39.83
N PRO A 128 0.92 4.10 -39.54
CA PRO A 128 1.81 2.98 -39.17
C PRO A 128 2.78 2.60 -40.29
N HIS A 129 2.43 2.85 -41.55
CA HIS A 129 3.29 2.62 -42.71
C HIS A 129 4.52 3.54 -42.75
N LEU A 130 4.50 4.69 -42.07
CA LEU A 130 5.65 5.61 -41.94
C LEU A 130 6.56 5.27 -40.74
N LEU A 131 6.04 4.52 -39.77
CA LEU A 131 6.78 4.05 -38.59
C LEU A 131 7.41 2.66 -38.80
N SER A 132 6.75 1.82 -39.60
CA SER A 132 7.16 0.43 -39.81
C SER A 132 8.51 0.34 -40.51
N PRO A 133 9.41 -0.56 -40.05
CA PRO A 133 10.68 -0.82 -40.73
C PRO A 133 10.43 -1.40 -42.14
N VAL A 134 11.08 -0.82 -43.16
CA VAL A 134 11.02 -1.34 -44.54
C VAL A 134 12.15 -2.33 -44.84
N GLU A 135 13.13 -2.41 -43.95
CA GLU A 135 14.24 -3.37 -43.97
C GLU A 135 14.38 -4.02 -42.59
N PRO A 136 15.02 -5.21 -42.49
CA PRO A 136 15.28 -5.85 -41.21
C PRO A 136 15.95 -4.92 -40.20
N VAL A 137 15.48 -4.93 -38.96
CA VAL A 137 16.02 -4.08 -37.88
C VAL A 137 17.45 -4.48 -37.55
N HIS A 138 18.37 -3.51 -37.56
CA HIS A 138 19.76 -3.71 -37.18
C HIS A 138 19.91 -3.60 -35.67
N LEU A 139 19.81 -4.73 -34.97
CA LEU A 139 19.89 -4.81 -33.52
C LEU A 139 21.34 -4.66 -33.02
N GLY A 140 21.52 -3.83 -31.99
CA GLY A 140 22.75 -3.74 -31.24
C GLY A 140 22.87 -4.83 -30.16
N PRO A 141 24.04 -4.93 -29.48
CA PRO A 141 24.19 -5.80 -28.33
C PRO A 141 23.20 -5.42 -27.20
N PRO A 142 22.93 -6.31 -26.22
CA PRO A 142 22.05 -6.00 -25.10
C PRO A 142 22.41 -4.67 -24.42
N GLY A 143 21.48 -3.71 -24.44
CA GLY A 143 21.67 -2.36 -23.90
C GLY A 143 22.30 -1.33 -24.85
N GLY A 144 22.44 -1.62 -26.15
CA GLY A 144 22.81 -0.67 -27.22
C GLY A 144 21.62 -0.28 -28.12
N PRO A 145 21.78 0.75 -28.98
CA PRO A 145 20.70 1.23 -29.85
C PRO A 145 20.46 0.31 -31.06
N ALA A 146 19.21 0.20 -31.49
CA ALA A 146 18.77 -0.46 -32.72
C ALA A 146 18.58 0.57 -33.85
N ALA A 147 19.02 0.25 -35.07
CA ALA A 147 18.79 1.09 -36.25
C ALA A 147 17.62 0.55 -37.08
N LEU A 148 16.69 1.45 -37.43
CA LEU A 148 15.50 1.14 -38.20
C LEU A 148 15.47 2.01 -39.45
N LYS A 149 15.24 1.39 -40.61
CA LYS A 149 14.97 2.11 -41.85
C LYS A 149 13.47 2.19 -42.07
N THR A 150 12.91 3.39 -42.13
CA THR A 150 11.50 3.62 -42.46
C THR A 150 11.36 4.25 -43.85
N LEU A 151 10.13 4.45 -44.31
CA LEU A 151 9.85 5.17 -45.57
C LEU A 151 10.36 6.63 -45.55
N LEU A 152 10.61 7.20 -44.37
CA LEU A 152 11.12 8.56 -44.21
C LEU A 152 12.65 8.62 -44.04
N GLY A 153 13.32 7.49 -43.77
CA GLY A 153 14.77 7.40 -43.63
C GLY A 153 15.22 6.51 -42.47
N TRP A 154 16.52 6.53 -42.19
CA TRP A 154 17.09 5.80 -41.05
C TRP A 154 16.90 6.56 -39.73
N THR A 155 16.49 5.84 -38.68
CA THR A 155 16.39 6.32 -37.30
C THR A 155 17.03 5.33 -36.33
N LEU A 156 17.35 5.79 -35.11
CA LEU A 156 17.86 4.96 -34.03
C LEU A 156 16.86 4.93 -32.87
N GLN A 157 16.73 3.77 -32.21
CA GLN A 157 15.86 3.54 -31.06
C GLN A 157 16.65 2.78 -29.97
N GLY A 158 16.59 3.24 -28.73
CA GLY A 158 17.28 2.61 -27.59
C GLY A 158 18.39 3.47 -26.97
N PRO A 159 18.98 3.02 -25.84
CA PRO A 159 19.86 3.84 -25.02
C PRO A 159 21.24 4.07 -25.67
N ALA A 160 21.60 5.33 -25.89
CA ALA A 160 22.91 5.74 -26.40
C ALA A 160 23.87 6.06 -25.23
N LYS A 161 24.36 5.03 -24.51
CA LYS A 161 25.26 5.17 -23.34
C LYS A 161 26.60 5.90 -23.59
N VAL A 162 26.88 6.35 -24.81
CA VAL A 162 28.17 6.91 -25.24
C VAL A 162 28.25 8.43 -25.06
N LEU A 163 27.14 9.11 -24.76
CA LEU A 163 27.15 10.53 -24.45
C LEU A 163 27.65 10.72 -23.01
N LYS A 164 28.95 11.02 -22.84
CA LYS A 164 29.43 11.70 -21.62
C LYS A 164 28.58 12.96 -21.46
N HIS A 165 27.74 12.97 -20.44
CA HIS A 165 26.92 14.12 -20.05
C HIS A 165 27.84 15.33 -19.83
N GLN A 166 27.89 16.25 -20.80
CA GLN A 166 27.93 17.66 -20.44
C GLN A 166 26.59 17.94 -19.77
N ALA A 167 26.63 18.62 -18.61
CA ALA A 167 25.48 18.92 -17.78
C ALA A 167 24.31 19.47 -18.60
N SER A 168 23.36 18.60 -18.92
CA SER A 168 22.01 18.98 -19.33
C SER A 168 21.06 18.14 -18.51
N THR A 169 20.11 18.84 -17.90
CA THR A 169 19.02 18.36 -17.04
C THR A 169 18.48 17.01 -17.54
N PRO A 170 18.25 16.03 -16.64
CA PRO A 170 17.69 14.74 -17.01
C PRO A 170 16.31 14.96 -17.65
N GLN A 171 16.21 14.69 -18.95
CA GLN A 171 14.96 14.76 -19.69
C GLN A 171 14.27 13.40 -19.60
N CYS A 172 13.36 13.32 -18.64
CA CYS A 172 12.37 12.26 -18.54
C CYS A 172 11.26 12.52 -19.56
N LEU A 173 10.60 11.45 -20.03
CA LEU A 173 9.32 11.52 -20.73
C LEU A 173 8.38 12.44 -19.93
N LEU A 174 7.96 13.55 -20.53
CA LEU A 174 6.97 14.46 -19.96
C LEU A 174 5.61 13.74 -19.96
N THR A 175 5.38 12.87 -18.98
CA THR A 175 4.07 12.94 -18.32
C THR A 175 3.96 14.38 -17.86
N ASN A 176 2.90 15.09 -18.24
CA ASN A 176 2.59 16.40 -17.68
C ASN A 176 2.21 16.19 -16.20
N THR A 177 3.17 15.78 -15.39
CA THR A 177 3.13 16.02 -13.98
C THR A 177 3.37 17.51 -13.90
N LEU A 178 2.27 18.24 -13.76
CA LEU A 178 2.30 19.43 -12.92
C LEU A 178 3.25 19.09 -11.76
N THR A 179 4.23 19.95 -11.48
CA THR A 179 5.11 19.76 -10.31
C THR A 179 4.23 19.40 -9.10
N PRO A 180 4.67 18.61 -8.12
CA PRO A 180 3.82 18.31 -6.96
C PRO A 180 3.17 19.57 -6.39
N SER A 181 3.90 20.69 -6.40
CA SER A 181 3.39 22.03 -6.09
C SER A 181 2.31 22.52 -7.05
N ALA A 182 2.44 22.38 -8.37
CA ALA A 182 1.43 22.78 -9.36
C ALA A 182 0.24 21.80 -9.47
N GLU A 183 0.42 20.50 -9.20
CA GLU A 183 -0.65 19.50 -9.15
C GLU A 183 -1.49 19.75 -7.90
N LEU A 184 -0.82 20.02 -6.78
CA LEU A 184 -1.41 20.50 -5.55
C LEU A 184 -2.10 21.85 -5.74
N LEU A 185 -1.45 22.82 -6.40
CA LEU A 185 -2.06 24.11 -6.69
C LEU A 185 -3.25 23.97 -7.63
N SER A 186 -3.22 23.04 -8.59
CA SER A 186 -4.34 22.70 -9.48
C SER A 186 -5.48 22.02 -8.71
N HIS A 187 -5.17 21.13 -7.77
CA HIS A 187 -6.16 20.47 -6.91
C HIS A 187 -6.77 21.43 -5.91
N VAL A 188 -5.98 22.34 -5.33
CA VAL A 188 -6.49 23.41 -4.48
C VAL A 188 -7.27 24.42 -5.34
N THR A 189 -6.79 24.81 -6.52
CA THR A 189 -7.57 25.66 -7.43
C THR A 189 -8.88 24.98 -7.83
N ARG A 190 -8.89 23.67 -8.12
CA ARG A 190 -10.12 22.88 -8.37
C ARG A 190 -11.02 22.82 -7.13
N LEU A 191 -10.46 22.63 -5.94
CA LEU A 191 -11.19 22.70 -4.66
C LEU A 191 -11.86 24.06 -4.45
N TRP A 192 -11.25 25.15 -4.92
CA TRP A 192 -11.82 26.49 -4.88
C TRP A 192 -12.75 26.82 -6.06
N GLN A 193 -12.59 26.16 -7.21
CA GLN A 193 -13.47 26.28 -8.39
C GLN A 193 -14.73 25.39 -8.29
N MET A 194 -14.73 24.43 -7.36
CA MET A 194 -15.92 23.72 -6.93
C MET A 194 -16.62 24.60 -5.90
N ASP A 195 -17.59 25.39 -6.36
CA ASP A 195 -18.41 26.25 -5.50
C ASP A 195 -19.01 25.42 -4.32
N VAL A 196 -19.00 26.03 -3.12
CA VAL A 196 -19.43 25.55 -1.78
C VAL A 196 -18.32 24.94 -0.90
N LEU A 197 -18.20 25.39 0.37
CA LEU A 197 -17.43 24.72 1.43
C LEU A 197 -17.53 23.19 1.28
N PRO A 198 -16.41 22.45 1.31
CA PRO A 198 -16.46 21.04 0.98
C PRO A 198 -17.04 20.26 2.15
N TYR A 199 -18.36 20.08 2.14
CA TYR A 199 -19.09 19.24 3.06
C TYR A 199 -18.86 17.77 2.72
N GLN A 200 -18.57 16.94 3.73
CA GLN A 200 -18.71 15.50 3.59
C GLN A 200 -20.20 15.15 3.51
N ASN A 201 -20.62 14.62 2.35
CA ASN A 201 -21.96 14.15 1.99
C ASN A 201 -23.04 15.22 1.78
N GLU A 202 -23.60 15.23 0.57
CA GLU A 202 -24.83 15.95 0.25
C GLU A 202 -25.98 15.50 1.18
N LYS A 203 -26.65 16.48 1.79
CA LYS A 203 -27.92 16.41 2.58
C LYS A 203 -27.85 16.05 4.07
N LEU A 204 -26.82 16.44 4.81
CA LEU A 204 -27.00 16.74 6.23
C LEU A 204 -27.28 18.24 6.38
N ILE A 205 -28.46 18.59 6.90
CA ILE A 205 -28.77 19.96 7.32
C ILE A 205 -27.84 20.27 8.50
N ILE A 206 -26.65 20.79 8.21
CA ILE A 206 -25.67 21.25 9.21
C ILE A 206 -26.26 22.49 9.86
N ARG A 207 -26.89 22.30 11.03
CA ARG A 207 -27.49 23.37 11.81
C ARG A 207 -27.11 23.24 13.28
N ALA A 208 -26.35 24.22 13.77
CA ALA A 208 -26.24 24.51 15.19
C ALA A 208 -26.99 25.83 15.42
N PRO A 209 -28.24 25.82 15.91
CA PRO A 209 -29.05 27.02 16.00
C PRO A 209 -28.55 27.93 17.13
N LYS A 210 -29.02 29.19 17.18
CA LYS A 210 -28.60 30.18 18.19
C LYS A 210 -28.76 29.66 19.63
N GLU A 211 -29.76 28.83 19.89
CA GLU A 211 -30.05 28.22 21.19
C GLU A 211 -28.90 27.33 21.68
N SER A 212 -28.14 26.72 20.77
CA SER A 212 -27.04 25.81 21.10
C SER A 212 -25.89 26.50 21.84
N VAL A 213 -25.65 27.79 21.58
CA VAL A 213 -24.53 28.56 22.17
C VAL A 213 -24.96 29.57 23.23
N LEU A 214 -26.27 29.84 23.38
CA LEU A 214 -26.81 30.81 24.34
C LEU A 214 -26.39 30.52 25.79
N GLY A 215 -26.41 29.24 26.19
CA GLY A 215 -25.96 28.82 27.53
C GLY A 215 -24.48 29.13 27.77
N LEU A 216 -23.64 28.95 26.75
CA LEU A 216 -22.20 29.22 26.81
C LEU A 216 -21.91 30.72 26.90
N LEU A 217 -22.64 31.54 26.11
CA LEU A 217 -22.56 33.00 26.20
C LEU A 217 -22.90 33.48 27.61
N ARG A 218 -24.01 33.02 28.19
CA ARG A 218 -24.41 33.37 29.56
C ARG A 218 -23.34 32.96 30.58
N GLY A 219 -22.70 31.81 30.38
CA GLY A 219 -21.58 31.35 31.19
C GLY A 219 -20.35 32.26 31.09
N THR A 220 -19.98 32.67 29.87
CA THR A 220 -18.90 33.65 29.63
C THR A 220 -19.23 34.99 30.28
N GLU A 221 -20.43 35.51 30.10
CA GLU A 221 -20.86 36.76 30.74
C GLU A 221 -20.78 36.66 32.27
N LYS A 222 -21.23 35.54 32.87
CA LYS A 222 -21.16 35.30 34.33
C LYS A 222 -19.73 35.35 34.85
N ARG A 223 -18.76 34.87 34.07
CA ARG A 223 -17.33 34.99 34.40
C ARG A 223 -16.83 36.43 34.26
N LEU A 224 -17.21 37.11 33.17
CA LEU A 224 -16.81 38.50 32.92
C LEU A 224 -17.36 39.47 33.96
N SER A 225 -18.56 39.27 34.51
CA SER A 225 -19.06 40.16 35.59
C SER A 225 -18.27 40.09 36.88
N LYS A 226 -17.46 39.04 37.09
CA LYS A 226 -16.57 38.95 38.25
C LYS A 226 -15.30 39.81 38.08
N ASN A 227 -15.00 40.25 36.86
CA ASN A 227 -13.82 41.05 36.55
C ASN A 227 -14.16 42.12 35.48
N PRO A 228 -14.56 43.33 35.90
CA PRO A 228 -14.98 44.41 35.01
C PRO A 228 -13.91 44.81 33.99
N ALA A 229 -12.64 44.85 34.38
CA ALA A 229 -11.54 45.18 33.47
C ALA A 229 -11.44 44.16 32.31
N LYS A 230 -11.56 42.86 32.63
CA LYS A 230 -11.62 41.80 31.62
C LYS A 230 -12.85 41.89 30.73
N ALA A 231 -14.00 42.32 31.27
CA ALA A 231 -15.21 42.52 30.49
C ALA A 231 -15.05 43.67 29.48
N GLU A 232 -14.41 44.76 29.90
CA GLU A 232 -14.11 45.90 29.02
C GLU A 232 -13.15 45.50 27.90
N THR A 233 -12.04 44.80 28.22
CA THR A 233 -11.12 44.26 27.21
C THR A 233 -11.84 43.33 26.22
N TYR A 234 -12.75 42.48 26.72
CA TYR A 234 -13.55 41.60 25.87
C TYR A 234 -14.38 42.35 24.84
N ASN A 235 -15.10 43.38 25.30
CA ASN A 235 -15.98 44.16 24.44
C ASN A 235 -15.16 45.00 23.44
N GLN A 236 -14.00 45.54 23.86
CA GLN A 236 -13.08 46.24 22.98
C GLN A 236 -12.54 45.34 21.87
N GLU A 237 -12.17 44.09 22.16
CA GLU A 237 -11.68 43.15 21.14
C GLU A 237 -12.75 42.81 20.09
N ILE A 238 -14.02 42.64 20.48
CA ILE A 238 -15.10 42.44 19.49
C ILE A 238 -15.37 43.72 18.68
N LYS A 239 -15.34 44.89 19.32
CA LYS A 239 -15.46 46.19 18.62
C LYS A 239 -14.36 46.37 17.59
N LYS A 240 -13.10 46.03 17.90
CA LYS A 240 -12.00 46.05 16.93
C LYS A 240 -12.26 45.18 15.70
N LEU A 241 -12.83 43.98 15.87
CA LEU A 241 -13.18 43.11 14.74
C LEU A 241 -14.29 43.72 13.88
N LEU A 242 -15.25 44.40 14.51
CA LEU A 242 -16.36 45.08 13.84
C LEU A 242 -15.88 46.31 13.07
N ASP A 243 -15.07 47.16 13.69
CA ASP A 243 -14.51 48.38 13.10
C ASP A 243 -13.56 48.06 11.94
N ALA A 244 -12.82 46.95 12.03
CA ALA A 244 -12.00 46.43 10.94
C ALA A 244 -12.81 45.79 9.79
N GLY A 245 -14.12 45.62 9.95
CA GLY A 245 -15.00 44.99 8.96
C GLY A 245 -14.83 43.46 8.83
N TYR A 246 -14.13 42.80 9.77
CA TYR A 246 -13.93 41.35 9.76
C TYR A 246 -15.20 40.59 10.15
N ILE A 247 -16.06 41.21 10.95
CA ILE A 247 -17.37 40.70 11.33
C ILE A 247 -18.44 41.73 10.97
N LYS A 248 -19.65 41.25 10.65
CA LYS A 248 -20.83 42.08 10.38
C LYS A 248 -21.93 41.75 11.37
N LYS A 249 -22.59 42.77 11.93
CA LYS A 249 -23.85 42.62 12.68
C LYS A 249 -24.98 42.38 11.68
N LEU A 250 -25.74 41.30 11.86
CA LEU A 250 -26.87 40.96 11.00
C LEU A 250 -28.17 41.57 11.53
N THR A 251 -29.04 41.97 10.61
CA THR A 251 -30.44 42.28 10.91
C THR A 251 -31.25 40.99 11.16
N SER A 252 -32.38 41.11 11.85
CA SER A 252 -33.26 39.96 12.10
C SER A 252 -33.74 39.27 10.82
N ALA A 253 -33.95 40.03 9.74
CA ALA A 253 -34.32 39.49 8.44
C ALA A 253 -33.17 38.69 7.79
N GLU A 254 -31.94 39.25 7.77
CA GLU A 254 -30.76 38.57 7.23
C GLU A 254 -30.43 37.28 8.02
N SER A 255 -30.58 37.30 9.34
CA SER A 255 -30.33 36.12 10.18
C SER A 255 -31.32 34.98 9.90
N GLN A 256 -32.55 35.28 9.49
CA GLN A 256 -33.60 34.29 9.22
C GLN A 256 -33.64 33.82 7.77
N ALA A 257 -33.00 34.55 6.85
CA ALA A 257 -32.98 34.23 5.42
C ALA A 257 -32.14 32.99 5.08
N SER A 258 -31.17 32.61 5.91
CA SER A 258 -30.26 31.49 5.62
C SER A 258 -30.91 30.14 5.92
N VAL A 259 -30.96 29.27 4.89
CA VAL A 259 -31.51 27.91 5.01
C VAL A 259 -30.68 27.03 5.95
N SER A 260 -29.36 27.21 6.02
CA SER A 260 -28.47 26.50 6.96
C SER A 260 -27.53 27.50 7.61
N ALA A 261 -27.25 27.32 8.90
CA ALA A 261 -26.38 28.19 9.68
C ALA A 261 -25.80 27.44 10.88
N TRP A 262 -24.58 27.82 11.28
CA TRP A 262 -23.90 27.25 12.43
C TRP A 262 -23.40 28.37 13.34
N TYR A 263 -23.78 28.30 14.61
CA TYR A 263 -23.39 29.28 15.62
C TYR A 263 -22.23 28.73 16.44
N ILE A 264 -21.12 29.46 16.48
CA ILE A 264 -19.91 29.09 17.22
C ILE A 264 -19.82 29.87 18.54
N PRO A 265 -19.46 29.22 19.66
CA PRO A 265 -19.25 29.90 20.93
C PRO A 265 -17.87 30.57 20.97
N HIS A 266 -17.76 31.60 21.80
CA HIS A 266 -16.51 32.33 22.02
C HIS A 266 -16.21 32.51 23.50
N HIS A 267 -14.92 32.64 23.81
CA HIS A 267 -14.43 32.89 25.16
C HIS A 267 -13.06 33.57 25.14
N MET A 268 -12.69 34.18 26.27
CA MET A 268 -11.40 34.85 26.40
C MET A 268 -10.33 33.89 26.94
N VAL A 269 -9.15 33.93 26.32
CA VAL A 269 -7.94 33.25 26.79
C VAL A 269 -6.83 34.26 26.96
N ARG A 270 -5.94 34.03 27.92
CA ARG A 270 -4.73 34.83 28.09
C ARG A 270 -3.56 34.10 27.45
N HIS A 271 -2.98 34.69 26.43
CA HIS A 271 -1.84 34.13 25.71
C HIS A 271 -0.73 35.17 25.60
N ASN A 272 0.48 34.81 26.04
CA ASN A 272 1.65 35.72 26.09
C ASN A 272 1.35 37.07 26.77
N GLY A 273 0.62 37.04 27.88
CA GLY A 273 0.27 38.24 28.63
C GLY A 273 -0.88 39.08 28.03
N LYS A 274 -1.29 38.81 26.78
CA LYS A 274 -2.40 39.51 26.10
C LYS A 274 -3.69 38.67 26.20
N ASP A 275 -4.81 39.33 26.47
CA ASP A 275 -6.13 38.70 26.42
C ASP A 275 -6.60 38.65 24.95
N ARG A 276 -7.04 37.48 24.49
CA ARG A 276 -7.51 37.22 23.11
C ARG A 276 -8.85 36.50 23.15
N ILE A 277 -9.72 36.77 22.18
CA ILE A 277 -10.98 36.06 22.02
C ILE A 277 -10.76 34.86 21.09
N VAL A 278 -11.16 33.68 21.56
CA VAL A 278 -11.11 32.43 20.79
C VAL A 278 -12.53 32.03 20.42
N PHE A 279 -12.73 31.82 19.12
CA PHE A 279 -13.95 31.27 18.55
C PHE A 279 -13.78 29.76 18.39
N ASN A 280 -14.64 28.99 19.05
CA ASN A 280 -14.49 27.54 19.11
C ASN A 280 -15.26 26.86 17.97
N CYS A 281 -14.60 26.72 16.82
CA CYS A 281 -15.15 26.00 15.65
C CYS A 281 -15.16 24.46 15.85
N SER A 282 -14.56 23.95 16.92
CA SER A 282 -14.65 22.52 17.32
C SER A 282 -15.79 22.26 18.31
N PHE A 283 -16.68 23.24 18.53
CA PHE A 283 -17.86 23.07 19.35
C PHE A 283 -18.75 21.97 18.77
N THR A 284 -19.09 20.98 19.59
CA THR A 284 -19.94 19.86 19.22
C THR A 284 -21.40 20.14 19.56
N HIS A 285 -22.27 19.97 18.57
CA HIS A 285 -23.72 20.01 18.72
C HIS A 285 -24.32 18.74 18.10
N GLN A 286 -25.18 18.05 18.86
CA GLN A 286 -25.81 16.78 18.43
C GLN A 286 -24.79 15.72 17.94
N GLY A 287 -23.61 15.69 18.54
CA GLY A 287 -22.57 14.70 18.23
C GLY A 287 -21.68 15.04 17.03
N ALA A 288 -21.82 16.22 16.41
CA ALA A 288 -20.96 16.69 15.32
C ALA A 288 -20.41 18.10 15.59
N SER A 289 -19.23 18.42 15.06
CA SER A 289 -18.65 19.78 15.08
C SER A 289 -18.48 20.34 13.67
N LEU A 290 -18.41 21.68 13.55
CA LEU A 290 -18.17 22.32 12.24
C LEU A 290 -16.90 21.80 11.59
N ASN A 291 -15.80 21.69 12.34
CA ASN A 291 -14.51 21.22 11.85
C ASN A 291 -14.53 19.77 11.31
N GLU A 292 -15.43 18.90 11.77
CA GLU A 292 -15.59 17.54 11.22
C GLU A 292 -16.24 17.56 9.83
N HIS A 293 -17.00 18.60 9.51
CA HIS A 293 -17.64 18.79 8.21
C HIS A 293 -16.77 19.57 7.22
N LEU A 294 -15.68 20.21 7.68
CA LEU A 294 -14.76 20.98 6.85
C LEU A 294 -13.57 20.13 6.41
N LEU A 295 -13.26 20.12 5.12
CA LEU A 295 -12.00 19.53 4.67
C LEU A 295 -10.82 20.41 5.11
N PRO A 296 -9.81 19.86 5.82
CA PRO A 296 -8.65 20.63 6.26
C PRO A 296 -7.77 21.13 5.11
N GLY A 297 -7.87 20.50 3.94
CA GLY A 297 -6.96 20.74 2.82
C GLY A 297 -5.56 20.16 3.05
N PRO A 298 -4.71 20.14 2.01
CA PRO A 298 -3.33 19.68 2.13
C PRO A 298 -2.41 20.71 2.82
N THR A 299 -1.28 20.25 3.35
CA THR A 299 -0.25 21.14 3.91
C THR A 299 0.57 21.77 2.78
N LEU A 300 0.26 23.04 2.44
CA LEU A 300 0.91 23.79 1.35
C LEU A 300 2.20 24.50 1.74
N GLY A 301 2.35 24.85 3.02
CA GLY A 301 3.45 25.64 3.54
C GLY A 301 4.70 24.80 3.85
N SER A 302 5.82 25.49 4.01
CA SER A 302 7.07 24.86 4.45
C SER A 302 6.98 24.26 5.84
N THR A 303 7.78 23.23 6.09
CA THR A 303 7.86 22.63 7.42
C THR A 303 8.56 23.58 8.39
N LEU A 304 8.13 23.60 9.65
CA LEU A 304 8.76 24.42 10.70
C LEU A 304 10.27 24.15 10.80
N LEU A 305 10.67 22.88 10.75
CA LEU A 305 12.08 22.48 10.74
C LEU A 305 12.80 23.02 9.50
N GLY A 306 12.19 22.92 8.33
CA GLY A 306 12.77 23.43 7.08
C GLY A 306 13.04 24.93 7.12
N VAL A 307 12.06 25.72 7.59
CA VAL A 307 12.21 27.18 7.75
C VAL A 307 13.34 27.50 8.73
N LEU A 308 13.42 26.81 9.88
CA LEU A 308 14.51 27.01 10.84
C LEU A 308 15.88 26.58 10.28
N LEU A 309 15.96 25.51 9.49
CA LEU A 309 17.21 25.07 8.87
C LEU A 309 17.72 26.09 7.85
N ARG A 310 16.83 26.61 6.99
CA ARG A 310 17.14 27.65 5.98
C ARG A 310 17.43 29.01 6.60
N PHE A 311 16.75 29.34 7.71
CA PHE A 311 17.03 30.54 8.48
C PHE A 311 18.46 30.56 9.04
N ARG A 312 19.13 29.41 9.12
CA ARG A 312 20.49 29.25 9.63
C ARG A 312 21.57 29.17 8.55
N GLU A 313 21.21 29.25 7.27
CA GLU A 313 22.16 29.00 6.17
C GLU A 313 23.19 30.11 5.97
N TYR A 314 22.75 31.36 5.90
CA TYR A 314 23.59 32.49 5.49
C TYR A 314 23.74 33.55 6.61
N PRO A 315 24.73 34.46 6.58
CA PRO A 315 25.10 35.28 7.73
C PRO A 315 24.16 36.46 7.96
N ILE A 316 23.38 36.87 6.97
CA ILE A 316 22.43 37.97 7.08
C ILE A 316 21.05 37.38 7.23
N ALA A 317 20.32 37.72 8.29
CA ALA A 317 19.02 37.15 8.61
C ALA A 317 17.97 38.23 8.76
N VAL A 318 16.76 37.93 8.28
CA VAL A 318 15.58 38.77 8.45
C VAL A 318 14.41 37.92 8.95
N SER A 319 13.59 38.53 9.79
CA SER A 319 12.32 37.96 10.25
C SER A 319 11.19 38.97 10.08
N SER A 320 9.98 38.49 9.82
CA SER A 320 8.76 39.30 9.74
C SER A 320 7.51 38.47 10.02
N ASP A 321 6.38 39.14 10.25
CA ASP A 321 5.08 38.54 10.50
C ASP A 321 3.99 39.18 9.62
N ILE A 322 3.08 38.37 9.07
CA ILE A 322 1.92 38.87 8.32
C ILE A 322 0.83 39.27 9.30
N LYS A 323 0.46 40.56 9.26
CA LYS A 323 -0.61 41.11 10.09
C LYS A 323 -1.95 40.44 9.78
N GLY A 324 -2.39 39.58 10.69
CA GLY A 324 -3.71 38.97 10.63
C GLY A 324 -3.95 38.18 9.35
N MET A 325 -2.98 37.33 8.96
CA MET A 325 -2.96 36.58 7.70
C MET A 325 -4.33 35.97 7.31
N PHE A 326 -5.01 35.30 8.24
CA PHE A 326 -6.32 34.69 7.98
C PHE A 326 -7.39 35.73 7.62
N HIS A 327 -7.41 36.86 8.32
CA HIS A 327 -8.41 37.90 8.14
C HIS A 327 -8.26 38.67 6.81
N GLN A 328 -7.17 38.46 6.07
CA GLN A 328 -6.99 39.04 4.73
C GLN A 328 -7.79 38.28 3.66
N VAL A 329 -8.21 37.05 3.94
CA VAL A 329 -8.94 36.20 2.99
C VAL A 329 -10.44 36.25 3.28
N ARG A 330 -11.23 36.68 2.30
CA ARG A 330 -12.70 36.78 2.41
C ARG A 330 -13.36 35.41 2.30
N LEU A 331 -14.43 35.23 3.07
CA LEU A 331 -15.33 34.07 2.96
C LEU A 331 -16.30 34.25 1.78
N LEU A 332 -16.64 33.15 1.11
CA LEU A 332 -17.70 33.16 0.11
C LEU A 332 -19.05 33.44 0.79
N PRO A 333 -20.01 34.11 0.12
CA PRO A 333 -21.31 34.45 0.70
C PRO A 333 -22.06 33.24 1.29
N GLU A 334 -21.89 32.07 0.69
CA GLU A 334 -22.54 30.81 1.06
C GLU A 334 -22.00 30.21 2.36
N ASP A 335 -20.78 30.60 2.73
CA ASP A 335 -20.01 30.00 3.82
C ASP A 335 -20.14 30.78 5.13
N LYS A 336 -20.39 32.09 5.02
CA LYS A 336 -20.55 33.02 6.14
C LYS A 336 -21.60 32.55 7.17
N PRO A 337 -22.76 31.99 6.78
CA PRO A 337 -23.76 31.54 7.75
C PRO A 337 -23.28 30.46 8.72
N PHE A 338 -22.22 29.73 8.39
CA PHE A 338 -21.65 28.67 9.24
C PHE A 338 -20.65 29.19 10.28
N LEU A 339 -20.33 30.48 10.23
CA LEU A 339 -19.40 31.14 11.14
C LEU A 339 -20.11 32.31 11.85
N ARG A 340 -21.34 32.05 12.32
CA ARG A 340 -22.12 33.03 13.09
C ARG A 340 -21.86 32.90 14.58
N PHE A 341 -22.03 33.98 15.33
CA PHE A 341 -21.94 33.95 16.78
C PHE A 341 -22.85 35.00 17.42
N LEU A 342 -23.05 34.90 18.74
CA LEU A 342 -23.93 35.78 19.50
C LEU A 342 -23.14 36.72 20.39
N TRP A 343 -23.45 38.01 20.39
CA TRP A 343 -22.85 38.98 21.30
C TRP A 343 -23.83 40.11 21.63
N ARG A 344 -23.67 40.74 22.80
CA ARG A 344 -24.58 41.79 23.30
C ARG A 344 -23.93 42.81 24.22
N ASP A 345 -22.63 43.05 24.03
CA ASP A 345 -21.86 44.04 24.80
C ASP A 345 -22.08 43.93 26.32
N THR A 346 -22.16 42.71 26.85
CA THR A 346 -22.45 42.39 28.26
C THR A 346 -23.80 42.88 28.83
N ALA A 347 -24.69 43.44 27.99
CA ALA A 347 -26.04 43.86 28.36
C ALA A 347 -26.96 42.64 28.57
N ARG A 348 -26.94 42.05 29.77
CA ARG A 348 -27.65 40.80 30.05
C ARG A 348 -29.18 40.88 29.93
N SER A 349 -29.74 42.07 30.04
CA SER A 349 -31.18 42.36 29.98
C SER A 349 -31.74 42.36 28.56
N THR A 350 -30.89 42.44 27.52
CA THR A 350 -31.33 42.49 26.11
C THR A 350 -31.12 41.15 25.40
N SER A 351 -31.90 40.89 24.35
CA SER A 351 -31.64 39.73 23.48
C SER A 351 -30.29 39.91 22.77
N PRO A 352 -29.48 38.84 22.62
CA PRO A 352 -28.23 38.97 21.90
C PRO A 352 -28.40 39.17 20.41
N ASP A 353 -27.50 39.98 19.87
CA ASP A 353 -27.38 40.24 18.44
C ASP A 353 -26.58 39.13 17.76
N VAL A 354 -26.86 38.92 16.47
CA VAL A 354 -26.16 37.94 15.63
C VAL A 354 -25.05 38.62 14.85
N TYR A 355 -23.86 38.07 14.94
CA TYR A 355 -22.68 38.50 14.19
C TYR A 355 -22.23 37.39 13.26
N GLU A 356 -21.66 37.77 12.13
CA GLU A 356 -21.22 36.87 11.07
C GLU A 356 -19.82 37.24 10.59
N TRP A 357 -18.91 36.26 10.57
CA TRP A 357 -17.58 36.44 9.99
C TRP A 357 -17.64 36.71 8.49
N GLN A 358 -16.87 37.71 8.04
CA GLN A 358 -16.75 38.08 6.62
C GLN A 358 -15.45 37.55 5.98
N VAL A 359 -14.49 37.18 6.82
CA VAL A 359 -13.14 36.72 6.48
C VAL A 359 -12.84 35.43 7.22
N LEU A 360 -11.82 34.68 6.80
CA LEU A 360 -11.45 33.42 7.45
C LEU A 360 -11.06 33.66 8.91
N PRO A 361 -11.80 33.07 9.88
CA PRO A 361 -11.43 33.19 11.29
C PRO A 361 -10.35 32.19 11.66
N PHE A 362 -9.66 32.48 12.77
CA PHE A 362 -8.82 31.48 13.43
C PHE A 362 -9.69 30.39 14.09
N GLY A 363 -9.33 29.12 13.90
CA GLY A 363 -9.94 27.98 14.59
C GLY A 363 -10.67 26.97 13.69
N THR A 364 -10.91 27.28 12.42
CA THR A 364 -11.37 26.29 11.43
C THR A 364 -10.22 25.43 10.92
N THR A 365 -10.50 24.17 10.57
CA THR A 365 -9.49 23.24 10.04
C THR A 365 -8.96 23.62 8.67
N CYS A 366 -9.76 24.30 7.84
CA CYS A 366 -9.39 24.72 6.48
C CYS A 366 -8.60 26.04 6.41
N SER A 367 -8.71 26.93 7.41
CA SER A 367 -8.11 28.27 7.40
C SER A 367 -6.60 28.30 7.07
N PRO A 368 -5.75 27.43 7.66
CA PRO A 368 -4.32 27.35 7.32
C PRO A 368 -4.04 27.08 5.84
N CYS A 369 -4.72 26.09 5.25
CA CYS A 369 -4.55 25.76 3.84
C CYS A 369 -5.03 26.92 2.96
N CYS A 370 -6.21 27.46 3.22
CA CYS A 370 -6.81 28.53 2.45
C CYS A 370 -5.96 29.82 2.46
N ALA A 371 -5.48 30.24 3.63
CA ALA A 371 -4.66 31.44 3.75
C ALA A 371 -3.29 31.26 3.08
N THR A 372 -2.64 30.11 3.27
CA THR A 372 -1.34 29.81 2.63
C THR A 372 -1.49 29.76 1.11
N PHE A 373 -2.58 29.15 0.62
CA PHE A 373 -2.88 29.11 -0.80
C PHE A 373 -3.07 30.51 -1.37
N ALA A 374 -3.88 31.36 -0.74
CA ALA A 374 -4.13 32.72 -1.19
C ALA A 374 -2.81 33.52 -1.28
N LEU A 375 -1.93 33.38 -0.29
CA LEU A 375 -0.60 34.00 -0.28
C LEU A 375 0.27 33.50 -1.45
N GLN A 376 0.41 32.18 -1.60
CA GLN A 376 1.22 31.56 -2.66
C GLN A 376 0.67 31.87 -4.06
N LYS A 377 -0.66 31.85 -4.22
CA LYS A 377 -1.36 32.15 -5.47
C LYS A 377 -1.19 33.61 -5.86
N HIS A 378 -1.30 34.53 -4.89
CA HIS A 378 -1.05 35.96 -5.13
C HIS A 378 0.36 36.19 -5.67
N VAL A 379 1.38 35.58 -5.05
CA VAL A 379 2.76 35.70 -5.54
C VAL A 379 2.92 35.02 -6.89
N LEU A 380 2.36 33.83 -7.11
CA LEU A 380 2.43 33.15 -8.39
C LEU A 380 1.87 33.98 -9.55
N ASP A 381 0.74 34.66 -9.33
CA ASP A 381 0.04 35.41 -10.38
C ASP A 381 0.71 36.76 -10.68
N HIS A 382 1.56 37.27 -9.77
CA HIS A 382 2.17 38.60 -9.87
C HIS A 382 3.71 38.57 -9.85
N SER A 383 4.34 37.40 -9.93
CA SER A 383 5.80 37.22 -10.02
C SER A 383 6.18 36.22 -11.11
N SER A 384 7.41 36.30 -11.61
CA SER A 384 7.91 35.36 -12.62
C SER A 384 8.49 34.08 -11.99
N PRO A 385 8.45 32.92 -12.66
CA PRO A 385 9.14 31.72 -12.19
C PRO A 385 10.64 31.99 -11.98
N GLY A 386 11.15 31.71 -10.77
CA GLY A 386 12.55 31.92 -10.41
C GLY A 386 12.88 33.27 -9.74
N GLU A 387 11.89 34.14 -9.54
CA GLU A 387 12.07 35.36 -8.76
C GLU A 387 12.27 35.04 -7.26
N GLY A 388 13.20 35.72 -6.59
CA GLY A 388 13.54 35.45 -5.18
C GLY A 388 12.38 35.64 -4.21
N THR A 389 11.42 36.52 -4.53
CA THR A 389 10.18 36.73 -3.77
C THR A 389 9.31 35.47 -3.72
N ARG A 390 9.17 34.76 -4.83
CA ARG A 390 8.44 33.50 -4.91
C ARG A 390 9.09 32.41 -4.06
N HIS A 391 10.41 32.27 -4.16
CA HIS A 391 11.16 31.34 -3.31
C HIS A 391 10.93 31.64 -1.82
N SER A 392 10.96 32.92 -1.44
CA SER A 392 10.75 33.37 -0.06
C SER A 392 9.37 32.97 0.46
N VAL A 393 8.31 33.16 -0.33
CA VAL A 393 6.93 32.77 0.07
C VAL A 393 6.71 31.27 0.13
N GLU A 394 7.24 30.51 -0.83
CA GLU A 394 7.06 29.06 -0.87
C GLU A 394 7.91 28.34 0.21
N ASN A 395 9.11 28.85 0.51
CA ASN A 395 10.11 28.12 1.30
C ASN A 395 10.46 28.75 2.67
N CYS A 396 10.22 30.03 2.90
CA CYS A 396 10.69 30.73 4.11
C CYS A 396 9.56 31.17 5.06
N PHE A 397 8.29 31.00 4.66
CA PHE A 397 7.14 31.20 5.53
C PHE A 397 6.73 29.92 6.26
N TYR A 398 6.50 30.06 7.57
CA TYR A 398 5.72 29.11 8.35
C TYR A 398 4.44 29.80 8.80
N VAL A 399 3.34 29.53 8.09
CA VAL A 399 2.06 30.24 8.24
C VAL A 399 2.26 31.74 8.02
N ASP A 400 2.18 32.56 9.05
CA ASP A 400 2.29 34.02 9.05
C ASP A 400 3.72 34.52 9.27
N ASN A 401 4.62 33.66 9.78
CA ASN A 401 5.99 34.03 10.14
C ASN A 401 6.97 33.79 8.98
N LEU A 402 7.67 34.83 8.55
CA LEU A 402 8.79 34.77 7.62
C LEU A 402 10.10 34.70 8.39
N LEU A 403 10.94 33.70 8.10
CA LEU A 403 12.33 33.65 8.54
C LEU A 403 13.22 33.29 7.35
N GLN A 404 14.14 34.18 7.00
CA GLN A 404 15.03 33.96 5.85
C GLN A 404 16.44 34.47 6.12
N SER A 405 17.42 33.84 5.47
CA SER A 405 18.80 34.30 5.47
C SER A 405 19.34 34.52 4.06
N PHE A 406 20.33 35.41 3.92
CA PHE A 406 20.90 35.90 2.66
C PHE A 406 22.43 36.00 2.73
N THR A 407 23.06 35.94 1.55
CA THR A 407 24.51 36.06 1.40
C THR A 407 25.00 37.51 1.49
N SER A 408 24.18 38.48 1.06
CA SER A 408 24.57 39.89 0.99
C SER A 408 23.48 40.85 1.49
N VAL A 409 23.91 42.01 1.99
CA VAL A 409 23.00 43.05 2.53
C VAL A 409 22.12 43.61 1.42
N SER A 410 22.70 43.81 0.23
CA SER A 410 21.98 44.33 -0.94
C SER A 410 20.87 43.39 -1.40
N GLU A 411 21.11 42.08 -1.41
CA GLU A 411 20.10 41.08 -1.77
C GLU A 411 18.95 41.09 -0.75
N ALA A 412 19.28 41.08 0.54
CA ALA A 412 18.29 41.14 1.61
C ALA A 412 17.41 42.41 1.51
N GLU A 413 18.02 43.58 1.33
CA GLU A 413 17.28 44.85 1.16
C GLU A 413 16.34 44.83 -0.05
N GLN A 414 16.79 44.27 -1.18
CA GLN A 414 15.98 44.18 -2.38
C GLN A 414 14.77 43.26 -2.15
N ILE A 415 14.98 42.08 -1.58
CA ILE A 415 13.91 41.11 -1.32
C ILE A 415 12.92 41.64 -0.29
N VAL A 416 13.38 42.29 0.78
CA VAL A 416 12.50 42.92 1.78
C VAL A 416 11.58 43.96 1.12
N LYS A 417 12.14 44.85 0.29
CA LYS A 417 11.36 45.86 -0.44
C LYS A 417 10.35 45.23 -1.40
N GLN A 418 10.77 44.23 -2.17
CA GLN A 418 9.91 43.55 -3.13
C GLN A 418 8.79 42.78 -2.44
N LEU A 419 9.07 42.06 -1.35
CA LEU A 419 8.05 41.35 -0.57
C LEU A 419 7.05 42.32 0.05
N GLN A 420 7.52 43.42 0.66
CA GLN A 420 6.63 44.42 1.24
C GLN A 420 5.68 45.00 0.18
N GLN A 421 6.19 45.36 -0.99
CA GLN A 421 5.39 45.94 -2.07
C GLN A 421 4.41 44.92 -2.66
N LEU A 422 4.89 43.71 -2.96
CA LEU A 422 4.11 42.67 -3.63
C LEU A 422 3.01 42.11 -2.72
N LEU A 423 3.32 41.81 -1.47
CA LEU A 423 2.34 41.21 -0.56
C LEU A 423 1.28 42.22 -0.10
N LEU A 424 1.64 43.51 -0.02
CA LEU A 424 0.69 44.58 0.29
C LEU A 424 -0.41 44.72 -0.77
N THR A 425 -0.13 44.48 -2.06
CA THR A 425 -1.19 44.52 -3.10
C THR A 425 -2.22 43.41 -2.94
N GLY A 426 -1.85 42.31 -2.29
CA GLY A 426 -2.74 41.20 -1.92
C GLY A 426 -3.40 41.36 -0.54
N GLY A 427 -3.13 42.47 0.17
CA GLY A 427 -3.60 42.70 1.54
C GLY A 427 -2.75 42.04 2.64
N PHE A 428 -1.69 41.33 2.28
CA PHE A 428 -0.79 40.67 3.23
C PHE A 428 0.31 41.63 3.69
N GLU A 429 -0.04 42.53 4.61
CA GLU A 429 0.89 43.51 5.19
C GLU A 429 1.90 42.83 6.14
N LEU A 430 3.19 42.90 5.78
CA LEU A 430 4.30 42.44 6.63
C LEU A 430 4.66 43.49 7.68
N ARG A 431 4.83 43.03 8.93
CA ARG A 431 5.17 43.83 10.12
C ARG A 431 6.22 43.11 10.97
N GLN A 432 6.61 43.73 12.08
CA GLN A 432 7.58 43.18 13.05
C GLN A 432 8.89 42.78 12.38
N TRP A 433 9.36 43.59 11.43
CA TRP A 433 10.65 43.35 10.79
C TRP A 433 11.78 43.41 11.83
N ALA A 434 12.59 42.35 11.85
CA ALA A 434 13.82 42.30 12.63
C ALA A 434 14.95 41.70 11.79
N THR A 435 16.18 42.05 12.13
CA THR A 435 17.39 41.69 11.38
C THR A 435 18.61 41.75 12.29
N ASN A 436 19.62 40.92 12.04
CA ASN A 436 20.93 41.07 12.67
C ASN A 436 21.77 42.22 12.07
N VAL A 437 21.36 42.75 10.91
CA VAL A 437 22.01 43.89 10.24
C VAL A 437 21.02 45.06 10.12
N PRO A 438 21.14 46.12 10.95
CA PRO A 438 20.12 47.16 11.07
C PRO A 438 19.90 47.99 9.81
N ALA A 439 20.95 48.15 8.98
CA ALA A 439 20.90 48.91 7.74
C ALA A 439 19.75 48.45 6.82
N ILE A 440 19.45 47.14 6.82
CA ILE A 440 18.45 46.52 5.93
C ILE A 440 17.06 47.09 6.15
N ILE A 441 16.66 47.31 7.40
CA ILE A 441 15.30 47.75 7.75
C ILE A 441 15.24 49.22 8.15
N SER A 442 16.38 49.93 8.20
CA SER A 442 16.48 51.33 8.64
C SER A 442 15.49 52.24 7.91
N HIS A 443 15.30 52.01 6.60
CA HIS A 443 14.41 52.76 5.71
C HIS A 443 12.91 52.53 5.95
N LEU A 444 12.52 51.49 6.71
CA LEU A 444 11.11 51.19 7.00
C LEU A 444 10.57 52.12 8.11
N PRO A 445 9.27 52.47 8.07
CA PRO A 445 8.63 53.24 9.14
C PRO A 445 8.62 52.44 10.47
N PRO A 446 8.62 53.14 11.62
CA PRO A 446 8.58 52.55 12.96
C PRO A 446 7.52 51.45 13.15
N GLU A 447 6.31 51.70 12.65
CA GLU A 447 5.14 50.82 12.81
C GLU A 447 5.28 49.43 12.16
N LEU A 448 6.24 49.27 11.24
CA LEU A 448 6.52 48.00 10.55
C LEU A 448 7.70 47.26 11.18
N LYS A 449 8.51 47.91 12.02
CA LYS A 449 9.65 47.31 12.72
C LYS A 449 9.16 46.59 13.99
N SER A 450 9.96 45.67 14.51
CA SER A 450 9.66 45.06 15.80
C SER A 450 10.03 46.01 16.95
N ASP A 451 9.26 45.98 18.05
CA ASP A 451 9.54 46.78 19.26
C ASP A 451 10.97 46.55 19.79
N SER A 452 11.47 45.31 19.69
CA SER A 452 12.83 44.94 20.10
C SER A 452 13.90 45.56 19.20
N SER A 453 13.64 45.62 17.88
CA SER A 453 14.53 46.30 16.93
C SER A 453 14.58 47.81 17.18
N GLU A 454 13.47 48.43 17.57
CA GLU A 454 13.44 49.85 17.91
C GLU A 454 14.17 50.16 19.22
N LEU A 455 13.99 49.33 20.25
CA LEU A 455 14.70 49.44 21.53
C LEU A 455 16.21 49.32 21.35
N TRP A 456 16.66 48.46 20.44
CA TRP A 456 18.07 48.31 20.10
C TRP A 456 18.62 49.45 19.24
N LEU A 457 17.82 50.03 18.33
CA LEU A 457 18.19 51.23 17.58
C LEU A 457 18.26 52.50 18.47
N SER A 458 17.82 52.41 19.72
CA SER A 458 17.91 53.48 20.71
C SER A 458 19.30 53.52 21.39
N PRO A 459 19.79 54.70 21.81
CA PRO A 459 21.14 54.87 22.37
C PRO A 459 21.39 54.13 23.70
N ASP A 460 20.35 53.65 24.39
CA ASP A 460 20.44 52.93 25.68
C ASP A 460 20.48 51.38 25.50
N GLY A 461 20.86 50.93 24.30
CA GLY A 461 20.65 49.59 23.71
C GLY A 461 20.76 48.37 24.64
N THR A 462 19.60 47.87 25.07
CA THR A 462 19.41 46.46 25.39
C THR A 462 19.13 45.67 24.10
N ASP A 463 19.58 44.41 23.97
CA ASP A 463 19.30 43.47 22.85
C ASP A 463 18.17 42.48 23.25
N PRO A 464 16.89 42.90 23.30
CA PRO A 464 15.79 42.00 23.61
C PRO A 464 15.65 40.94 22.50
N PRO A 465 15.54 39.65 22.86
CA PRO A 465 15.44 38.57 21.88
C PRO A 465 14.11 38.61 21.12
N GLU A 466 14.21 38.36 19.82
CA GLU A 466 13.08 38.17 18.92
C GLU A 466 12.54 36.75 18.97
N ARG A 467 11.26 36.58 18.67
CA ARG A 467 10.67 35.23 18.63
C ARG A 467 10.83 34.62 17.24
N ALA A 468 11.58 33.53 17.16
CA ALA A 468 11.77 32.76 15.94
C ALA A 468 11.07 31.39 16.07
N LEU A 469 9.81 31.30 15.64
CA LEU A 469 9.01 30.05 15.61
C LEU A 469 9.00 29.24 16.92
N GLY A 470 9.01 29.95 18.06
CA GLY A 470 8.98 29.36 19.40
C GLY A 470 10.33 29.30 20.13
N LEU A 471 11.42 29.65 19.43
CA LEU A 471 12.75 29.91 19.98
C LEU A 471 12.97 31.43 20.14
N LEU A 472 14.05 31.80 20.81
CA LEU A 472 14.47 33.19 20.99
C LEU A 472 15.70 33.45 20.12
N TRP A 473 15.67 34.48 19.28
CA TRP A 473 16.78 34.89 18.43
C TRP A 473 17.32 36.23 18.91
N HIS A 474 18.59 36.26 19.27
CA HIS A 474 19.30 37.47 19.65
C HIS A 474 19.97 38.05 18.41
N CYS A 475 19.41 39.14 17.87
CA CYS A 475 19.85 39.73 16.62
C CYS A 475 21.32 40.19 16.67
N THR A 476 21.75 40.82 17.78
CA THR A 476 23.10 41.38 17.89
C THR A 476 24.18 40.30 17.94
N SER A 477 23.97 39.26 18.75
CA SER A 477 24.92 38.14 18.86
C SER A 477 24.74 37.08 17.75
N ASP A 478 23.65 37.18 17.00
CA ASP A 478 23.18 36.20 16.01
C ASP A 478 23.09 34.75 16.55
N THR A 479 22.53 34.62 17.75
CA THR A 479 22.36 33.33 18.43
C THR A 479 20.90 33.00 18.70
N ILE A 480 20.59 31.70 18.68
CA ILE A 480 19.29 31.15 19.04
C ILE A 480 19.37 30.56 20.45
N THR A 481 18.46 30.95 21.34
CA THR A 481 18.34 30.47 22.72
C THR A 481 16.93 29.93 23.00
N TYR A 482 16.77 29.29 24.16
CA TYR A 482 15.52 28.64 24.56
C TYR A 482 14.76 29.42 25.61
N GLN A 483 13.45 29.55 25.43
CA GLN A 483 12.59 30.23 26.39
C GLN A 483 12.27 29.32 27.59
N LEU A 484 12.61 29.77 28.80
CA LEU A 484 12.14 29.12 30.03
C LEU A 484 10.64 29.37 30.23
N ARG A 485 9.85 28.30 30.25
CA ARG A 485 8.40 28.35 30.46
C ARG A 485 8.04 27.79 31.84
N HIS A 486 7.92 28.67 32.83
CA HIS A 486 7.55 28.29 34.18
C HIS A 486 6.20 27.56 34.23
N THR A 487 6.13 26.50 35.04
CA THR A 487 4.90 25.74 35.26
C THR A 487 4.70 25.58 36.75
N GLU A 488 3.81 26.35 37.34
CA GLU A 488 3.37 26.07 38.71
C GLU A 488 2.52 24.79 38.69
N HIS A 489 2.95 23.80 39.46
CA HIS A 489 2.17 22.59 39.71
C HIS A 489 2.25 22.21 41.19
N PRO A 490 1.11 21.83 41.81
CA PRO A 490 1.06 21.57 43.24
C PRO A 490 1.79 20.28 43.62
N GLU A 491 1.63 19.21 42.82
CA GLU A 491 2.29 17.92 43.04
C GLU A 491 2.73 17.28 41.71
N PRO A 492 3.85 16.55 41.70
CA PRO A 492 4.34 15.81 40.54
C PRO A 492 3.47 14.56 40.29
N THR A 493 2.47 14.70 39.42
CA THR A 493 1.68 13.58 38.86
C THR A 493 2.15 13.24 37.45
N MET A 494 1.75 12.09 36.91
CA MET A 494 2.06 11.71 35.52
C MET A 494 1.65 12.78 34.49
N ARG A 495 0.48 13.40 34.68
CA ARG A 495 0.00 14.51 33.86
C ARG A 495 0.91 15.73 33.96
N ASN A 496 1.31 16.09 35.18
CA ASN A 496 2.14 17.26 35.43
C ASN A 496 3.57 17.07 34.90
N ILE A 497 4.16 15.90 35.12
CA ILE A 497 5.46 15.49 34.57
C ILE A 497 5.47 15.61 33.04
N TYR A 498 4.48 14.99 32.38
CA TYR A 498 4.39 15.05 30.92
C TYR A 498 4.17 16.48 30.41
N ARG A 499 3.38 17.29 31.13
CA ARG A 499 3.15 18.71 30.81
C ARG A 499 4.43 19.54 30.88
N VAL A 500 5.29 19.31 31.87
CA VAL A 500 6.58 20.00 32.00
C VAL A 500 7.54 19.57 30.88
N LEU A 501 7.62 18.27 30.59
CA LEU A 501 8.46 17.75 29.50
C LEU A 501 8.00 18.26 28.13
N ALA A 502 6.70 18.20 27.82
CA ALA A 502 6.15 18.62 26.53
C ALA A 502 6.26 20.14 26.28
N ARG A 503 6.45 20.95 27.33
CA ARG A 503 6.70 22.39 27.20
C ARG A 503 8.12 22.71 26.72
N GLN A 504 9.05 21.75 26.81
CA GLN A 504 10.42 21.91 26.30
C GLN A 504 10.40 21.79 24.77
N TYR A 505 10.24 22.94 24.12
CA TYR A 505 10.11 23.04 22.68
C TYR A 505 11.49 23.07 22.03
N ASP A 506 11.84 22.00 21.31
CA ASP A 506 13.16 21.81 20.69
C ASP A 506 13.03 21.27 19.25
N PRO A 507 12.75 22.14 18.27
CA PRO A 507 12.51 21.72 16.90
C PRO A 507 13.79 21.24 16.17
N LEU A 508 14.97 21.77 16.53
CA LEU A 508 16.26 21.37 15.95
C LEU A 508 16.85 20.12 16.62
N GLY A 509 16.41 19.79 17.83
CA GLY A 509 16.86 18.61 18.55
C GLY A 509 18.14 18.80 19.36
N LEU A 510 18.56 20.04 19.63
CA LEU A 510 19.79 20.30 20.40
C LEU A 510 19.67 19.77 21.84
N LEU A 511 18.49 19.87 22.45
CA LEU A 511 18.22 19.45 23.83
C LEU A 511 17.88 17.96 23.95
N ILE A 512 18.05 17.18 22.87
CA ILE A 512 17.72 15.75 22.87
C ILE A 512 18.44 14.95 23.96
N PRO A 513 19.75 15.11 24.22
CA PRO A 513 20.42 14.41 25.32
C PRO A 513 19.78 14.68 26.69
N TYR A 514 19.34 15.92 26.91
CA TYR A 514 18.67 16.31 28.15
C TYR A 514 17.23 15.77 28.22
N THR A 515 16.43 15.96 27.17
CA THR A 515 15.02 15.52 27.15
C THR A 515 14.86 14.00 27.10
N THR A 516 15.84 13.27 26.56
CA THR A 516 15.82 11.79 26.50
C THR A 516 15.86 11.17 27.90
N ARG A 517 16.59 11.79 28.85
CA ARG A 517 16.57 11.38 30.27
C ARG A 517 15.15 11.39 30.83
N ALA A 518 14.41 12.48 30.64
CA ALA A 518 13.01 12.58 31.05
C ALA A 518 12.08 11.63 30.30
N LYS A 519 12.26 11.44 28.99
CA LYS A 519 11.46 10.46 28.20
C LYS A 519 11.62 9.03 28.72
N ILE A 520 12.84 8.64 29.12
CA ILE A 520 13.11 7.34 29.76
C ILE A 520 12.43 7.26 31.13
N LEU A 521 12.47 8.32 31.95
CA LEU A 521 11.74 8.37 33.23
C LEU A 521 10.24 8.18 33.03
N VAL A 522 9.64 8.87 32.07
CA VAL A 522 8.22 8.70 31.71
C VAL A 522 7.93 7.26 31.31
N GLN A 523 8.76 6.64 30.45
CA GLN A 523 8.57 5.23 30.07
C GLN A 523 8.60 4.29 31.30
N ARG A 524 9.51 4.53 32.25
CA ARG A 524 9.59 3.75 33.50
C ARG A 524 8.37 3.96 34.40
N LEU A 525 7.87 5.18 34.49
CA LEU A 525 6.64 5.48 35.23
C LEU A 525 5.40 4.83 34.56
N TRP A 526 5.42 4.58 33.24
CA TRP A 526 4.36 3.85 32.53
C TRP A 526 4.43 2.33 32.65
N SER A 527 5.55 1.77 33.13
CA SER A 527 5.76 0.31 33.18
C SER A 527 4.77 -0.44 34.09
N LYS A 528 4.14 0.26 35.05
CA LYS A 528 3.02 -0.23 35.86
C LYS A 528 1.76 0.54 35.49
N LYS A 529 0.60 -0.12 35.50
CA LYS A 529 -0.71 0.54 35.29
C LYS A 529 -0.92 1.57 36.40
N ARG A 530 -0.85 2.87 36.06
CA ARG A 530 -1.06 4.02 36.95
C ARG A 530 -2.02 5.00 36.28
N ASP A 531 -2.78 5.72 37.09
CA ASP A 531 -3.65 6.80 36.61
C ASP A 531 -2.88 8.11 36.39
N TRP A 532 -3.42 8.99 35.54
CA TRP A 532 -2.76 10.25 35.14
C TRP A 532 -2.53 11.23 36.30
N ASP A 533 -3.40 11.20 37.30
CA ASP A 533 -3.43 12.12 38.42
C ASP A 533 -3.10 11.41 39.75
N ASP A 534 -2.48 10.22 39.68
CA ASP A 534 -1.98 9.47 40.84
C ASP A 534 -0.82 10.24 41.51
N PRO A 535 -0.95 10.65 42.79
CA PRO A 535 0.11 11.36 43.51
C PRO A 535 1.19 10.43 44.07
N GLN A 536 0.99 9.11 44.06
CA GLN A 536 1.91 8.14 44.68
C GLN A 536 2.95 7.61 43.66
N LEU A 537 3.87 8.48 43.25
CA LEU A 537 4.97 8.08 42.39
C LEU A 537 6.10 7.38 43.18
N PRO A 538 6.81 6.39 42.59
CA PRO A 538 7.96 5.76 43.23
C PRO A 538 9.02 6.80 43.61
N THR A 539 9.49 6.75 44.86
CA THR A 539 10.41 7.75 45.42
C THR A 539 11.70 7.88 44.63
N ASP A 540 12.23 6.78 44.09
CA ASP A 540 13.45 6.74 43.28
C ASP A 540 13.30 7.46 41.93
N LEU A 541 12.16 7.27 41.26
CA LEU A 541 11.85 7.94 39.99
C LEU A 541 11.47 9.40 40.22
N LEU A 542 10.80 9.70 41.33
CA LEU A 542 10.44 11.05 41.72
C LEU A 542 11.68 11.90 42.03
N GLN A 543 12.66 11.34 42.75
CA GLN A 543 13.92 12.02 43.02
C GLN A 543 14.69 12.30 41.70
N GLN A 544 14.73 11.34 40.77
CA GLN A 544 15.31 11.55 39.45
C GLN A 544 14.58 12.62 38.63
N TRP A 545 13.25 12.69 38.74
CA TRP A 545 12.45 13.73 38.10
C TRP A 545 12.77 15.11 38.66
N HIS A 546 12.77 15.28 39.98
CA HIS A 546 13.11 16.56 40.60
C HIS A 546 14.54 17.00 40.29
N ALA A 547 15.50 16.08 40.25
CA ALA A 547 16.85 16.38 39.83
C ALA A 547 16.89 16.90 38.39
N TRP A 548 16.21 16.22 37.45
CA TRP A 548 16.11 16.69 36.07
C TRP A 548 15.41 18.05 35.96
N GLU A 549 14.24 18.22 36.59
CA GLU A 549 13.46 19.46 36.56
C GLU A 549 14.24 20.65 37.15
N SER A 550 15.04 20.40 38.19
CA SER A 550 15.86 21.43 38.81
C SER A 550 16.85 22.06 37.85
N GLU A 551 17.28 21.37 36.79
CA GLU A 551 18.24 21.90 35.79
C GLU A 551 17.62 22.98 34.88
N LEU A 552 16.28 23.05 34.75
CA LEU A 552 15.59 23.92 33.79
C LEU A 552 15.93 25.41 33.93
N HIS A 553 16.36 25.88 35.11
CA HIS A 553 16.81 27.26 35.29
C HIS A 553 18.01 27.64 34.39
N GLN A 554 18.79 26.66 33.94
CA GLN A 554 19.95 26.86 33.07
C GLN A 554 19.59 26.91 31.59
N LEU A 555 18.35 26.57 31.22
CA LEU A 555 17.90 26.48 29.84
C LEU A 555 18.11 27.78 29.02
N PRO A 556 17.85 29.00 29.56
CA PRO A 556 18.09 30.24 28.81
C PRO A 556 19.56 30.52 28.48
N ALA A 557 20.50 29.92 29.23
CA ALA A 557 21.93 30.11 29.00
C ALA A 557 22.46 29.23 27.86
N ILE A 558 21.67 28.27 27.37
CA ILE A 558 22.06 27.44 26.22
C ILE A 558 21.80 28.24 24.94
N SER A 559 22.87 28.48 24.19
CA SER A 559 22.86 29.18 22.91
C SER A 559 23.38 28.30 21.78
N LEU A 560 22.86 28.57 20.59
CA LEU A 560 23.28 27.94 19.34
C LEU A 560 23.52 29.06 18.31
N PRO A 561 24.66 29.09 17.60
CA PRO A 561 24.85 30.02 16.50
C PRO A 561 23.73 29.84 15.46
N ARG A 562 23.11 30.94 15.04
CA ARG A 562 22.10 30.89 13.98
C ARG A 562 22.79 30.45 12.69
N CYS A 563 23.72 31.24 12.16
CA CYS A 563 24.46 30.89 10.94
C CYS A 563 25.31 29.62 11.13
N TYR A 564 25.35 28.73 10.14
CA TYR A 564 26.23 27.56 10.16
C TYR A 564 27.70 27.90 9.94
N MET A 565 28.00 29.06 9.37
CA MET A 565 29.35 29.47 9.00
C MET A 565 29.66 30.86 9.54
N SER A 566 30.94 31.14 9.72
CA SER A 566 31.36 32.46 10.21
C SER A 566 31.10 33.55 9.16
N PRO A 567 30.77 34.79 9.56
CA PRO A 567 30.46 35.88 8.61
C PRO A 567 31.61 36.20 7.63
N GLU A 568 32.84 35.88 8.00
CA GLU A 568 34.06 36.14 7.23
C GLU A 568 34.31 35.12 6.11
N THR A 569 33.59 33.99 6.13
CA THR A 569 33.81 32.87 5.22
C THR A 569 33.10 33.11 3.88
N ASP A 570 33.85 33.02 2.77
CA ASP A 570 33.28 33.12 1.42
C ASP A 570 32.52 31.84 1.02
N PHE A 571 31.19 31.96 0.99
CA PHE A 571 30.26 30.87 0.68
C PHE A 571 30.48 30.26 -0.70
N SER A 572 30.95 31.05 -1.68
CA SER A 572 31.04 30.62 -3.08
C SER A 572 32.20 29.66 -3.36
N THR A 573 33.20 29.65 -2.48
CA THR A 573 34.43 28.86 -2.64
C THR A 573 34.54 27.68 -1.67
N CYS A 574 33.54 27.47 -0.83
CA CYS A 574 33.55 26.44 0.21
C CYS A 574 33.04 25.07 -0.30
N THR A 575 33.65 24.00 0.20
CA THR A 575 33.13 22.63 0.03
C THR A 575 32.37 22.22 1.28
N GLN A 576 31.09 21.88 1.12
CA GLN A 576 30.21 21.51 2.23
C GLN A 576 29.89 20.02 2.20
N SER A 577 29.92 19.37 3.36
CA SER A 577 29.64 17.95 3.53
C SER A 577 28.81 17.72 4.79
N ILE A 578 27.90 16.74 4.76
CA ILE A 578 27.04 16.41 5.91
C ILE A 578 27.57 15.14 6.58
N HIS A 579 27.74 15.19 7.89
CA HIS A 579 28.19 14.07 8.72
C HIS A 579 27.10 13.66 9.70
N ILE A 580 26.64 12.42 9.61
CA ILE A 580 25.52 11.91 10.41
C ILE A 580 26.00 10.77 11.29
N PHE A 581 25.88 10.96 12.59
CA PHE A 581 26.26 9.97 13.59
C PHE A 581 25.03 9.27 14.12
N SER A 582 25.14 7.96 14.30
CA SER A 582 24.07 7.13 14.82
C SER A 582 24.57 6.26 15.98
N ASP A 583 23.72 6.12 16.99
CA ASP A 583 24.00 5.28 18.18
C ASP A 583 22.70 4.70 18.75
N ALA A 584 22.84 3.54 19.41
CA ALA A 584 21.76 2.91 20.13
C ALA A 584 22.21 2.28 21.44
N SER A 585 21.33 2.36 22.43
CA SER A 585 21.40 1.61 23.67
C SER A 585 20.11 0.82 23.89
N GLU A 586 20.08 0.01 24.94
CA GLU A 586 18.85 -0.66 25.39
C GLU A 586 17.73 0.30 25.81
N LYS A 587 18.04 1.59 26.04
CA LYS A 587 17.09 2.59 26.55
C LYS A 587 16.58 3.54 25.47
N ALA A 588 17.43 3.91 24.53
CA ALA A 588 17.11 4.88 23.47
C ALA A 588 18.06 4.69 22.29
N TYR A 589 17.64 5.17 21.12
CA TYR A 589 18.44 5.20 19.90
C TYR A 589 18.16 6.49 19.12
N GLY A 590 19.11 6.95 18.31
CA GLY A 590 18.95 8.20 17.59
C GLY A 590 20.10 8.51 16.64
N ALA A 591 20.03 9.70 16.05
CA ALA A 591 21.05 10.23 15.18
C ALA A 591 21.19 11.74 15.31
N VAL A 592 22.39 12.26 15.05
CA VAL A 592 22.73 13.68 15.03
C VAL A 592 23.51 14.00 13.77
N ALA A 593 23.24 15.17 13.17
CA ALA A 593 23.87 15.63 11.95
C ALA A 593 24.64 16.92 12.15
N TYR A 594 25.80 17.01 11.50
CA TYR A 594 26.66 18.19 11.46
C TYR A 594 26.96 18.57 10.01
N LEU A 595 27.07 19.87 9.76
CA LEU A 595 27.61 20.43 8.53
C LEU A 595 29.09 20.67 8.74
N ARG A 596 29.92 20.09 7.86
CA ARG A 596 31.36 20.35 7.79
C ARG A 596 31.65 21.16 6.54
N THR A 597 32.19 22.36 6.74
CA THR A 597 32.58 23.28 5.68
C THR A 597 34.11 23.37 5.66
N VAL A 598 34.68 23.26 4.45
CA VAL A 598 36.11 23.51 4.20
C VAL A 598 36.22 24.70 3.25
N ASP A 599 36.92 25.74 3.66
CA ASP A 599 37.20 26.88 2.80
C ASP A 599 38.39 26.63 1.85
N HIS A 600 38.66 27.57 0.95
CA HIS A 600 39.80 27.47 0.01
C HIS A 600 41.17 27.59 0.70
N ALA A 601 41.23 28.12 1.92
CA ALA A 601 42.44 28.20 2.74
C ALA A 601 42.68 26.91 3.57
N GLY A 602 41.75 25.95 3.52
CA GLY A 602 41.80 24.71 4.29
C GLY A 602 41.28 24.83 5.72
N LEU A 603 40.68 25.95 6.12
CA LEU A 603 40.02 26.10 7.41
C LEU A 603 38.75 25.25 7.44
N ILE A 604 38.60 24.47 8.50
CA ILE A 604 37.48 23.56 8.70
C ILE A 604 36.57 24.15 9.77
N GLN A 605 35.27 24.26 9.45
CA GLN A 605 34.23 24.64 10.40
C GLN A 605 33.19 23.52 10.49
N VAL A 606 32.72 23.24 11.70
CA VAL A 606 31.70 22.21 11.97
C VAL A 606 30.56 22.84 12.75
N ALA A 607 29.33 22.69 12.24
CA ALA A 607 28.13 23.25 12.85
C ALA A 607 27.04 22.18 13.05
N PHE A 608 26.34 22.23 14.19
CA PHE A 608 25.18 21.38 14.46
C PHE A 608 24.01 21.72 13.53
N LEU A 609 23.50 20.72 12.80
CA LEU A 609 22.31 20.88 11.94
C LEU A 609 21.04 20.54 12.72
N ALA A 610 20.87 19.25 13.02
CA ALA A 610 19.70 18.73 13.69
C ALA A 610 19.99 17.35 14.31
N ALA A 611 19.18 16.96 15.30
CA ALA A 611 19.20 15.61 15.87
C ALA A 611 17.80 15.05 16.06
N ARG A 612 17.70 13.72 16.13
CA ARG A 612 16.45 12.98 16.41
C ARG A 612 16.71 11.80 17.32
N SER A 613 15.81 11.55 18.25
CA SER A 613 15.87 10.39 19.15
C SER A 613 14.53 9.68 19.31
N ARG A 614 14.60 8.41 19.68
CA ARG A 614 13.47 7.57 20.09
C ARG A 614 13.84 6.77 21.34
N VAL A 615 12.89 6.60 22.24
CA VAL A 615 13.04 5.67 23.37
C VAL A 615 12.92 4.25 22.82
N ALA A 616 13.78 3.35 23.28
CA ALA A 616 13.79 1.96 22.83
C ALA A 616 12.46 1.27 23.21
N PRO A 617 11.97 0.34 22.37
CA PRO A 617 10.74 -0.41 22.67
C PRO A 617 10.85 -1.19 23.99
N VAL A 618 9.75 -1.26 24.75
CA VAL A 618 9.68 -2.06 25.99
C VAL A 618 9.92 -3.56 25.73
N ARG A 619 9.60 -4.05 24.53
CA ARG A 619 9.95 -5.40 24.10
C ARG A 619 11.43 -5.44 23.72
N GLN A 620 12.23 -6.21 24.47
CA GLN A 620 13.66 -6.36 24.24
C GLN A 620 13.96 -6.78 22.79
N GLN A 621 14.75 -5.94 22.12
CA GLN A 621 15.43 -6.23 20.86
C GLN A 621 16.91 -6.43 21.17
N SER A 622 17.64 -7.14 20.31
CA SER A 622 19.09 -7.21 20.44
C SER A 622 19.73 -5.85 20.15
N ILE A 623 20.88 -5.57 20.77
CA ILE A 623 21.62 -4.32 20.57
C ILE A 623 21.91 -4.06 19.08
N PRO A 624 22.41 -5.03 18.28
CA PRO A 624 22.62 -4.82 16.84
C PRO A 624 21.36 -4.41 16.06
N ARG A 625 20.17 -4.86 16.47
CA ARG A 625 18.90 -4.45 15.85
C ARG A 625 18.52 -3.02 16.23
N LEU A 626 18.84 -2.58 17.44
CA LEU A 626 18.64 -1.19 17.88
C LEU A 626 19.64 -0.27 17.20
N GLU A 627 20.90 -0.67 17.08
CA GLU A 627 21.95 0.04 16.32
C GLU A 627 21.54 0.19 14.84
N LEU A 628 20.99 -0.87 14.23
CA LEU A 628 20.43 -0.79 12.87
C LEU A 628 19.23 0.18 12.80
N CYS A 629 18.42 0.29 13.86
CA CYS A 629 17.35 1.28 13.93
C CYS A 629 17.88 2.72 14.07
N ALA A 630 19.01 2.92 14.76
CA ALA A 630 19.70 4.20 14.81
C ALA A 630 20.25 4.60 13.44
N ALA A 631 20.92 3.67 12.75
CA ALA A 631 21.41 3.86 11.39
C ALA A 631 20.27 4.26 10.44
N HIS A 632 19.12 3.58 10.53
CA HIS A 632 17.91 3.94 9.78
C HIS A 632 17.39 5.34 10.14
N ALA A 633 17.38 5.71 11.43
CA ALA A 633 17.00 7.07 11.84
C ALA A 633 17.97 8.14 11.28
N GLY A 634 19.26 7.81 11.17
CA GLY A 634 20.27 8.63 10.50
C GLY A 634 20.00 8.82 9.02
N ALA A 635 19.70 7.75 8.28
CA ALA A 635 19.32 7.82 6.87
C ALA A 635 18.06 8.68 6.65
N GLN A 636 17.05 8.54 7.51
CA GLN A 636 15.85 9.38 7.47
C GLN A 636 16.14 10.86 7.77
N LEU A 637 17.05 11.14 8.70
CA LEU A 637 17.47 12.51 9.00
C LEU A 637 18.17 13.13 7.79
N ALA A 638 19.07 12.39 7.14
CA ALA A 638 19.75 12.83 5.92
C ALA A 638 18.77 13.22 4.81
N ALA A 639 17.78 12.37 4.56
CA ALA A 639 16.77 12.62 3.53
C ALA A 639 15.96 13.89 3.80
N VAL A 640 15.68 14.20 5.08
CA VAL A 640 15.04 15.47 5.46
C VAL A 640 15.97 16.65 5.23
N LEU A 641 17.25 16.54 5.62
CA LEU A 641 18.23 17.62 5.44
C LEU A 641 18.45 17.94 3.96
N MET A 642 18.60 16.93 3.10
CA MET A 642 18.77 17.09 1.66
C MET A 642 17.54 17.68 0.96
N LYS A 643 16.35 17.46 1.54
CA LYS A 643 15.10 18.06 1.03
C LYS A 643 14.95 19.52 1.44
N GLU A 644 15.37 19.87 2.66
CA GLU A 644 15.05 21.16 3.27
C GLU A 644 16.16 22.20 3.12
N LEU A 645 17.43 21.80 3.08
CA LEU A 645 18.56 22.73 2.89
C LEU A 645 18.66 23.18 1.43
N THR A 646 19.02 24.44 1.21
CA THR A 646 19.30 25.02 -0.12
C THR A 646 20.79 25.01 -0.46
N LEU A 647 21.64 24.63 0.50
CA LEU A 647 23.08 24.54 0.38
C LEU A 647 23.53 23.48 -0.64
N SER A 648 24.62 23.74 -1.34
CA SER A 648 25.25 22.79 -2.27
C SER A 648 26.10 21.75 -1.53
N ILE A 649 25.49 20.64 -1.14
CA ILE A 649 26.16 19.56 -0.41
C ILE A 649 26.95 18.65 -1.37
N SER A 650 28.26 18.56 -1.17
CA SER A 650 29.17 17.74 -1.99
C SER A 650 29.08 16.25 -1.69
N SER A 651 28.90 15.89 -0.41
CA SER A 651 28.91 14.50 0.05
C SER A 651 28.20 14.34 1.40
N ILE A 652 27.74 13.11 1.66
CA ILE A 652 27.14 12.71 2.94
C ILE A 652 27.91 11.50 3.48
N THR A 653 28.38 11.61 4.72
CA THR A 653 29.08 10.52 5.43
C THR A 653 28.28 10.10 6.65
N TYR A 654 28.00 8.81 6.74
CA TYR A 654 27.29 8.18 7.86
C TYR A 654 28.29 7.50 8.79
N TRP A 655 28.10 7.67 10.10
CA TRP A 655 28.99 7.17 11.13
C TRP A 655 28.22 6.29 12.12
N THR A 656 28.79 5.13 12.43
CA THR A 656 28.33 4.24 13.50
C THR A 656 29.52 3.54 14.13
N ASP A 657 29.44 3.26 15.42
CA ASP A 657 30.40 2.45 16.16
C ASP A 657 30.09 0.95 16.08
N SER A 658 28.95 0.56 15.51
CA SER A 658 28.59 -0.83 15.31
C SER A 658 29.21 -1.41 14.04
N THR A 659 30.27 -2.20 14.23
CA THR A 659 30.90 -2.98 13.16
C THR A 659 29.96 -4.05 12.60
N THR A 660 29.01 -4.55 13.42
CA THR A 660 27.95 -5.47 12.98
C THR A 660 27.03 -4.79 11.97
N VAL A 661 26.55 -3.58 12.26
CA VAL A 661 25.71 -2.82 11.34
C VAL A 661 26.46 -2.48 10.06
N LEU A 662 27.71 -2.05 10.14
CA LEU A 662 28.55 -1.80 8.95
C LEU A 662 28.65 -3.05 8.07
N THR A 663 28.89 -4.22 8.68
CA THR A 663 28.94 -5.51 7.96
C THR A 663 27.60 -5.85 7.30
N TRP A 664 26.48 -5.60 8.00
CA TRP A 664 25.14 -5.80 7.44
C TRP A 664 24.85 -4.88 6.25
N LEU A 665 25.24 -3.61 6.34
CA LEU A 665 25.05 -2.61 5.29
C LEU A 665 25.94 -2.83 4.06
N GLN A 666 27.09 -3.49 4.22
CA GLN A 666 27.94 -3.92 3.09
C GLN A 666 27.48 -5.24 2.45
N SER A 667 26.56 -5.95 3.10
CA SER A 667 26.07 -7.25 2.65
C SER A 667 24.76 -7.15 1.84
N GLN A 668 24.45 -8.18 1.07
CA GLN A 668 23.17 -8.28 0.37
C GLN A 668 22.02 -8.54 1.34
N SER A 669 21.01 -7.67 1.33
CA SER A 669 19.86 -7.66 2.25
C SER A 669 19.13 -9.02 2.36
N PHE A 670 19.04 -9.80 1.28
CA PHE A 670 18.35 -11.09 1.26
C PHE A 670 19.05 -12.20 2.07
N ARG A 671 20.32 -12.02 2.47
CA ARG A 671 21.07 -12.95 3.33
C ARG A 671 20.52 -12.99 4.76
N TYR A 672 19.82 -11.95 5.19
CA TYR A 672 19.34 -11.79 6.57
C TYR A 672 17.85 -12.11 6.73
N LYS A 673 17.43 -12.38 7.97
CA LYS A 673 16.01 -12.50 8.37
C LYS A 673 15.24 -11.20 8.10
N VAL A 674 13.91 -11.27 8.00
CA VAL A 674 13.03 -10.18 7.52
C VAL A 674 13.28 -8.82 8.20
N PHE A 675 13.46 -8.79 9.52
CA PHE A 675 13.64 -7.52 10.25
C PHE A 675 14.91 -6.76 9.82
N VAL A 676 16.04 -7.48 9.75
CA VAL A 676 17.36 -6.93 9.38
C VAL A 676 17.39 -6.71 7.86
N GLY A 677 16.96 -7.69 7.07
CA GLY A 677 16.97 -7.61 5.61
C GLY A 677 16.13 -6.44 5.06
N ALA A 678 14.94 -6.17 5.61
CA ALA A 678 14.13 -5.05 5.15
C ALA A 678 14.80 -3.69 5.47
N ARG A 679 15.28 -3.50 6.70
CA ARG A 679 15.96 -2.23 7.10
C ARG A 679 17.27 -2.01 6.37
N VAL A 680 18.05 -3.07 6.12
CA VAL A 680 19.27 -2.97 5.32
C VAL A 680 18.92 -2.53 3.90
N ALA A 681 17.87 -3.09 3.30
CA ALA A 681 17.42 -2.65 1.97
C ALA A 681 16.99 -1.17 1.97
N ASP A 682 16.15 -0.77 2.94
CA ASP A 682 15.68 0.62 3.06
C ASP A 682 16.85 1.60 3.27
N ILE A 683 17.81 1.26 4.14
CA ILE A 683 19.01 2.09 4.36
C ILE A 683 19.85 2.16 3.08
N GLN A 684 20.13 1.03 2.43
CA GLN A 684 20.92 0.99 1.20
C GLN A 684 20.30 1.84 0.09
N GLU A 685 18.96 1.81 -0.06
CA GLU A 685 18.22 2.64 -1.02
C GLU A 685 18.30 4.13 -0.65
N MET A 686 18.09 4.49 0.62
CA MET A 686 18.15 5.89 1.07
C MET A 686 19.57 6.47 1.05
N THR A 687 20.60 5.63 1.21
CA THR A 687 22.01 6.06 1.27
C THR A 687 22.80 5.70 0.01
N GLU A 688 22.14 5.47 -1.12
CA GLU A 688 22.82 5.15 -2.38
C GLU A 688 23.82 6.26 -2.76
N GLY A 689 25.06 5.89 -3.07
CA GLY A 689 26.14 6.83 -3.38
C GLY A 689 26.78 7.54 -2.18
N SER A 690 26.34 7.26 -0.94
CA SER A 690 26.94 7.79 0.29
C SER A 690 27.87 6.80 0.97
N VAL A 691 28.76 7.30 1.84
CA VAL A 691 29.78 6.47 2.51
C VAL A 691 29.38 6.19 3.96
N TRP A 692 29.41 4.91 4.36
CA TRP A 692 29.32 4.48 5.75
C TRP A 692 30.72 4.27 6.34
N ARG A 693 31.01 4.91 7.48
CA ARG A 693 32.28 4.84 8.19
C ARG A 693 32.11 4.42 9.64
N TYR A 694 33.19 3.88 10.18
CA TYR A 694 33.29 3.56 11.60
C TYR A 694 33.72 4.78 12.41
N VAL A 695 33.19 4.91 13.62
CA VAL A 695 33.65 5.84 14.64
C VAL A 695 33.80 5.08 15.95
N ASN A 696 34.78 5.40 16.80
CA ASN A 696 34.84 4.82 18.13
C ASN A 696 33.69 5.35 19.00
N SER A 697 33.08 4.53 19.85
CA SER A 697 32.01 4.96 20.78
C SER A 697 32.39 6.18 21.64
N ARG A 698 33.69 6.36 21.97
CA ARG A 698 34.18 7.54 22.72
C ARG A 698 34.16 8.83 21.90
N ASP A 699 34.24 8.74 20.58
CA ASP A 699 34.23 9.88 19.67
C ASP A 699 32.89 10.03 18.95
N ASN A 700 31.93 9.12 19.20
CA ASN A 700 30.59 9.17 18.63
C ASN A 700 29.70 10.15 19.42
N PRO A 701 29.32 11.33 18.89
CA PRO A 701 28.42 12.25 19.57
C PRO A 701 26.99 11.70 19.72
N ALA A 702 26.57 10.72 18.91
CA ALA A 702 25.24 10.12 19.06
C ALA A 702 25.09 9.32 20.38
N ASP A 703 26.20 8.90 21.01
CA ASP A 703 26.22 8.28 22.34
C ASP A 703 25.65 9.23 23.44
N ASP A 704 25.74 10.55 23.25
CA ASP A 704 25.14 11.52 24.16
C ASP A 704 23.59 11.49 24.10
N ILE A 705 22.99 11.02 23.00
CA ILE A 705 21.53 10.81 22.90
C ILE A 705 21.10 9.70 23.85
N THR A 706 21.87 8.61 23.89
CA THR A 706 21.49 7.38 24.58
C THR A 706 21.88 7.40 26.06
N ARG A 707 23.03 8.01 26.40
CA ARG A 707 23.48 8.24 27.78
C ARG A 707 22.79 9.44 28.44
N GLY A 708 22.54 10.49 27.66
CA GLY A 708 22.00 11.76 28.12
C GLY A 708 23.05 12.72 28.68
N LEU A 709 22.76 14.01 28.64
CA LEU A 709 23.58 15.09 29.18
C LEU A 709 22.77 15.98 30.15
N ASN A 710 23.47 16.61 31.08
CA ASN A 710 22.94 17.65 31.95
C ASN A 710 23.05 19.02 31.27
N LEU A 711 22.13 19.95 31.56
CA LEU A 711 22.13 21.29 30.94
C LEU A 711 23.44 22.05 31.20
N SER A 712 24.07 21.87 32.36
CA SER A 712 25.37 22.46 32.68
C SER A 712 26.49 22.00 31.76
N GLN A 713 26.41 20.80 31.20
CA GLN A 713 27.40 20.25 30.27
C GLN A 713 27.28 20.86 28.86
N PHE A 714 26.13 21.45 28.52
CA PHE A 714 25.95 22.17 27.25
C PHE A 714 26.64 23.53 27.23
N LEU A 715 26.84 24.15 28.40
CA LEU A 715 27.41 25.50 28.52
C LEU A 715 28.92 25.56 28.20
N GLY A 716 29.62 24.43 28.32
CA GLY A 716 31.02 24.30 27.97
C GLY A 716 31.23 23.82 26.53
N HIS A 717 32.47 23.87 26.05
CA HIS A 717 32.85 23.24 24.79
C HIS A 717 32.63 21.72 24.89
N ASN A 718 31.76 21.18 24.02
CA ASN A 718 31.34 19.79 24.06
C ASN A 718 31.18 19.22 22.64
N ARG A 719 31.39 17.90 22.52
CA ARG A 719 31.31 17.16 21.25
C ARG A 719 29.90 17.16 20.64
N TRP A 720 28.87 17.33 21.46
CA TRP A 720 27.47 17.30 21.02
C TRP A 720 27.11 18.55 20.20
N SER A 721 27.45 19.75 20.68
CA SER A 721 27.13 21.01 19.99
C SER A 721 28.14 21.36 18.88
N HIS A 722 29.41 20.96 19.02
CA HIS A 722 30.50 21.37 18.11
C HIS A 722 30.97 20.25 17.17
N GLY A 723 30.42 19.04 17.29
CA GLY A 723 30.92 17.84 16.62
C GLY A 723 32.19 17.29 17.27
N PRO A 724 32.58 16.05 16.92
CA PRO A 724 33.78 15.42 17.44
C PRO A 724 35.05 16.05 16.86
N THR A 725 36.15 16.02 17.64
CA THR A 725 37.41 16.71 17.35
C THR A 725 38.05 16.30 16.03
N PHE A 726 37.93 15.04 15.61
CA PHE A 726 38.49 14.56 14.35
C PHE A 726 37.81 15.16 13.11
N LEU A 727 36.56 15.63 13.21
CA LEU A 727 35.90 16.31 12.08
C LEU A 727 36.48 17.69 11.79
N HIS A 728 37.15 18.29 12.77
CA HIS A 728 37.90 19.54 12.61
C HIS A 728 39.29 19.32 11.99
N GLN A 729 39.64 18.07 11.66
CA GLN A 729 40.91 17.69 11.04
C GLN A 729 40.69 17.22 9.59
N ASP A 730 41.79 17.02 8.88
CA ASP A 730 41.79 16.43 7.54
C ASP A 730 41.25 14.97 7.57
N GLU A 731 40.67 14.54 6.45
CA GLU A 731 40.10 13.19 6.29
C GLU A 731 41.12 12.06 6.57
N ALA A 732 42.42 12.31 6.37
CA ALA A 732 43.48 11.36 6.70
C ALA A 732 43.55 11.00 8.20
N PHE A 733 43.03 11.85 9.08
CA PHE A 733 43.02 11.62 10.54
C PHE A 733 41.71 11.03 11.05
N TRP A 734 40.77 10.70 10.15
CA TRP A 734 39.49 10.13 10.56
C TRP A 734 39.63 8.66 11.03
N PRO A 735 38.75 8.18 11.93
CA PRO A 735 38.85 6.84 12.47
C PRO A 735 38.78 5.76 11.37
N ALA A 736 39.73 4.82 11.40
CA ALA A 736 39.70 3.63 10.56
C ALA A 736 38.87 2.51 11.21
N ILE A 737 38.30 1.62 10.38
CA ILE A 737 37.63 0.41 10.85
C ILE A 737 38.68 -0.47 11.56
N PRO A 738 38.43 -0.98 12.78
CA PRO A 738 39.35 -1.88 13.45
C PRO A 738 39.49 -3.18 12.65
N ASP A 739 40.68 -3.79 12.62
CA ASP A 739 40.90 -5.12 12.03
C ASP A 739 40.10 -6.17 12.80
N ILE A 740 38.88 -6.47 12.35
CA ILE A 740 38.00 -7.44 12.96
C ILE A 740 37.83 -8.61 12.01
N SER A 741 38.26 -9.79 12.44
CA SER A 741 37.89 -11.06 11.84
C SER A 741 36.37 -11.17 11.80
N SER A 742 35.77 -11.24 10.60
CA SER A 742 34.32 -11.30 10.38
C SER A 742 33.66 -12.38 11.26
N SER A 743 33.11 -11.98 12.40
CA SER A 743 32.20 -12.84 13.17
C SER A 743 30.86 -12.77 12.44
N ASP A 744 30.64 -13.67 11.49
CA ASP A 744 29.32 -13.84 10.88
C ASP A 744 28.31 -14.06 12.01
N ASP A 745 27.41 -13.10 12.23
CA ASP A 745 26.33 -13.20 13.20
C ASP A 745 25.33 -14.25 12.69
N SER A 746 25.68 -15.52 12.90
CA SER A 746 24.98 -16.70 12.41
C SER A 746 23.52 -16.75 12.88
N ALA A 747 23.17 -15.96 13.90
CA ALA A 747 21.82 -15.85 14.42
C ALA A 747 20.88 -15.11 13.46
N GLU A 748 21.33 -14.08 12.73
CA GLU A 748 20.49 -13.27 11.83
C GLU A 748 20.60 -13.69 10.36
N LEU A 749 21.64 -14.47 10.01
CA LEU A 749 21.77 -15.08 8.69
C LEU A 749 20.68 -16.12 8.44
N ARG A 750 20.18 -16.16 7.19
CA ARG A 750 19.37 -17.28 6.71
C ARG A 750 20.27 -18.50 6.58
N LYS A 751 19.86 -19.65 7.13
CA LYS A 751 20.64 -20.89 7.06
C LYS A 751 20.94 -21.25 5.60
N VAL A 752 22.22 -21.15 5.23
CA VAL A 752 22.74 -21.66 3.96
C VAL A 752 23.01 -23.15 4.16
N THR A 753 22.42 -24.00 3.34
CA THR A 753 22.62 -25.45 3.43
C THR A 753 23.81 -25.82 2.54
N PHE A 754 24.98 -26.05 3.16
CA PHE A 754 26.17 -26.56 2.46
C PHE A 754 26.11 -28.10 2.40
N CYS A 755 26.31 -28.69 1.23
CA CYS A 755 26.36 -30.15 1.02
C CYS A 755 27.75 -30.56 0.54
N GLY A 756 28.61 -31.01 1.47
CA GLY A 756 29.87 -31.69 1.16
C GLY A 756 29.87 -33.09 1.76
N HIS A 757 30.15 -34.12 0.95
CA HIS A 757 30.14 -35.53 1.34
C HIS A 757 31.58 -36.00 1.61
N ILE A 758 31.87 -36.39 2.85
CA ILE A 758 33.10 -37.13 3.22
C ILE A 758 32.63 -38.45 3.84
N SER A 759 33.07 -39.57 3.28
CA SER A 759 32.75 -40.91 3.76
C SER A 759 33.97 -41.62 4.29
N VAL A 760 33.91 -42.04 5.56
CA VAL A 760 34.81 -43.04 6.16
C VAL A 760 33.95 -44.28 6.43
N PRO A 761 34.35 -45.49 5.97
CA PRO A 761 33.55 -46.69 6.17
C PRO A 761 33.96 -47.47 7.42
N SER A 762 32.99 -47.96 8.19
CA SER A 762 33.14 -49.16 9.02
C SER A 762 31.77 -49.66 9.51
N ASP A 763 31.27 -50.76 8.91
CA ASP A 763 30.96 -51.99 9.65
C ASP A 763 30.61 -53.16 8.68
N PRO A 764 31.18 -54.38 8.83
CA PRO A 764 31.12 -55.44 7.82
C PRO A 764 30.20 -56.60 8.22
N CYS A 765 28.86 -56.48 8.15
CA CYS A 765 28.00 -57.68 8.16
C CYS A 765 26.54 -57.46 7.75
N LEU A 766 26.22 -56.40 7.04
CA LEU A 766 24.85 -56.16 6.56
C LEU A 766 24.88 -55.81 5.08
N PRO A 767 23.95 -56.35 4.27
CA PRO A 767 23.92 -56.09 2.84
C PRO A 767 23.78 -54.58 2.61
N ASP A 768 24.42 -54.09 1.53
CA ASP A 768 24.40 -52.67 1.20
C ASP A 768 22.97 -52.19 1.04
N ILE A 769 22.54 -51.30 1.92
CA ILE A 769 21.17 -50.82 1.99
C ILE A 769 20.78 -50.10 0.68
N SER A 770 21.75 -49.50 -0.01
CA SER A 770 21.52 -48.69 -1.21
C SER A 770 21.06 -49.51 -2.42
N THR A 771 21.34 -50.82 -2.45
CA THR A 771 21.01 -51.69 -3.59
C THR A 771 19.57 -52.21 -3.56
N PHE A 772 18.85 -52.06 -2.44
CA PHE A 772 17.49 -52.61 -2.29
C PHE A 772 16.42 -51.55 -2.50
N SER A 773 15.43 -51.90 -3.32
CA SER A 773 14.30 -51.04 -3.67
C SER A 773 13.04 -51.35 -2.87
N ASN A 774 13.02 -52.46 -2.14
CA ASN A 774 11.89 -52.99 -1.38
C ASN A 774 12.33 -53.46 0.02
N PHE A 775 11.52 -53.20 1.05
CA PHE A 775 11.81 -53.61 2.43
C PHE A 775 11.76 -55.12 2.61
N SER A 776 10.87 -55.82 1.90
CA SER A 776 10.75 -57.29 1.99
C SER A 776 12.00 -57.99 1.45
N GLU A 777 12.57 -57.50 0.34
CA GLU A 777 13.82 -58.02 -0.24
C GLU A 777 15.02 -57.76 0.68
N LEU A 778 15.09 -56.56 1.27
CA LEU A 778 16.13 -56.22 2.25
C LEU A 778 16.04 -57.13 3.49
N LEU A 779 14.82 -57.42 3.96
CA LEU A 779 14.59 -58.32 5.09
C LEU A 779 15.02 -59.75 4.76
N GLU A 780 14.64 -60.27 3.59
CA GLU A 780 15.08 -61.60 3.12
C GLU A 780 16.60 -61.69 2.97
N ALA A 781 17.24 -60.68 2.39
CA ALA A 781 18.70 -60.62 2.24
C ALA A 781 19.39 -60.55 3.62
N SER A 782 18.81 -59.83 4.57
CA SER A 782 19.32 -59.74 5.95
C SER A 782 19.14 -61.06 6.71
N VAL A 783 18.04 -61.79 6.50
CA VAL A 783 17.84 -63.13 7.04
C VAL A 783 18.87 -64.10 6.45
N ARG A 784 19.05 -64.13 5.12
CA ARG A 784 20.03 -65.02 4.46
C ARG A 784 21.47 -64.72 4.85
N ALA A 785 21.83 -63.44 4.98
CA ALA A 785 23.16 -63.02 5.44
C ALA A 785 23.43 -63.46 6.88
N ARG A 786 22.41 -63.47 7.75
CA ARG A 786 22.51 -63.88 9.15
C ARG A 786 22.46 -65.40 9.34
N HIS A 787 21.76 -66.11 8.46
CA HIS A 787 21.57 -67.56 8.53
C HIS A 787 22.77 -68.36 7.98
N GLY A 788 23.68 -67.69 7.26
CA GLY A 788 24.89 -68.29 6.66
C GLY A 788 24.56 -69.24 5.50
N ALA A 789 25.42 -69.30 4.49
CA ALA A 789 25.20 -70.12 3.28
C ALA A 789 25.28 -71.65 3.49
N VAL A 790 25.33 -72.16 4.72
CA VAL A 790 25.76 -73.55 5.02
C VAL A 790 24.77 -74.38 5.87
N THR A 791 23.64 -73.83 6.34
CA THR A 791 22.64 -74.65 7.06
C THR A 791 21.36 -74.83 6.24
N ALA A 792 21.07 -76.08 5.87
CA ALA A 792 19.94 -76.49 5.03
C ALA A 792 18.59 -76.57 5.79
N SER A 793 18.35 -75.67 6.73
CA SER A 793 17.04 -75.55 7.41
C SER A 793 16.33 -74.28 6.94
N ASN A 794 15.04 -74.39 6.61
CA ASN A 794 14.23 -73.24 6.23
C ASN A 794 14.21 -72.20 7.37
N PRO A 795 14.36 -70.90 7.06
CA PRO A 795 14.38 -69.85 8.08
C PRO A 795 13.08 -69.86 8.89
N THR A 796 13.21 -69.76 10.21
CA THR A 796 12.06 -69.80 11.12
C THR A 796 11.41 -68.43 11.27
N ALA A 797 10.19 -68.38 11.82
CA ALA A 797 9.52 -67.10 12.12
C ALA A 797 10.35 -66.22 13.08
N GLU A 798 11.15 -66.83 13.96
CA GLU A 798 12.03 -66.11 14.88
C GLU A 798 13.22 -65.48 14.15
N ASP A 799 13.74 -66.10 13.08
CA ASP A 799 14.84 -65.54 12.29
C ASP A 799 14.45 -64.25 11.56
N TYR A 800 13.25 -64.22 10.99
CA TYR A 800 12.69 -63.00 10.38
C TYR A 800 12.49 -61.89 11.41
N LYS A 801 12.03 -62.24 12.61
CA LYS A 801 11.85 -61.29 13.70
C LYS A 801 13.18 -60.70 14.17
N GLN A 802 14.22 -61.52 14.31
CA GLN A 802 15.54 -61.05 14.71
C GLN A 802 16.21 -60.20 13.62
N ALA A 803 16.04 -60.54 12.35
CA ALA A 803 16.55 -59.73 11.24
C ALA A 803 15.84 -58.35 11.15
N GLU A 804 14.53 -58.32 11.38
CA GLU A 804 13.76 -57.07 11.41
C GLU A 804 14.22 -56.14 12.55
N LEU A 805 14.41 -56.70 13.76
CA LEU A 805 14.96 -55.95 14.90
C LEU A 805 16.37 -55.43 14.63
N ALA A 806 17.24 -56.22 13.99
CA ALA A 806 18.60 -55.80 13.65
C ALA A 806 18.62 -54.61 12.68
N LEU A 807 17.74 -54.61 11.67
CA LEU A 807 17.60 -53.47 10.75
C LEU A 807 17.17 -52.20 11.48
N PHE A 808 16.24 -52.28 12.43
CA PHE A 808 15.81 -51.12 13.23
C PHE A 808 16.92 -50.61 14.16
N ARG A 809 17.71 -51.51 14.76
CA ARG A 809 18.87 -51.12 15.59
C ARG A 809 19.89 -50.35 14.77
N ARG A 810 20.13 -50.77 13.52
CA ARG A 810 21.00 -50.06 12.59
C ARG A 810 20.50 -48.64 12.32
N VAL A 811 19.20 -48.47 12.00
CA VAL A 811 18.63 -47.12 11.80
C VAL A 811 18.87 -46.22 13.02
N GLN A 812 18.72 -46.77 14.23
CA GLN A 812 18.90 -45.99 15.46
C GLN A 812 20.36 -45.66 15.75
N ARG A 813 21.30 -46.58 15.53
CA ARG A 813 22.73 -46.31 15.67
C ARG A 813 23.24 -45.31 14.64
N ASP A 814 22.76 -45.40 13.39
CA ASP A 814 23.20 -44.52 12.32
C ASP A 814 22.64 -43.09 12.48
N CYS A 815 21.43 -42.94 13.04
CA CYS A 815 20.75 -41.63 13.13
C CYS A 815 20.73 -41.00 14.53
N PHE A 816 20.91 -41.80 15.58
CA PHE A 816 20.87 -41.41 17.00
C PHE A 816 21.99 -42.10 17.81
N PRO A 817 23.26 -42.07 17.38
CA PRO A 817 24.35 -42.83 18.01
C PRO A 817 24.55 -42.45 19.48
N GLU A 818 24.63 -41.15 19.77
CA GLU A 818 24.81 -40.65 21.14
C GLU A 818 23.63 -41.04 22.02
N GLU A 819 22.39 -40.78 21.58
CA GLU A 819 21.21 -41.14 22.37
C GLU A 819 21.08 -42.65 22.60
N PHE A 820 21.49 -43.47 21.63
CA PHE A 820 21.50 -44.92 21.77
C PHE A 820 22.46 -45.36 22.88
N ASP A 821 23.68 -44.84 22.91
CA ASP A 821 24.69 -45.20 23.91
C ASP A 821 24.33 -44.69 25.32
N PHE A 822 23.80 -43.46 25.42
CA PHE A 822 23.31 -42.90 26.68
C PHE A 822 22.18 -43.75 27.27
N LEU A 823 21.16 -44.07 26.47
CA LEU A 823 20.00 -44.84 26.93
C LEU A 823 20.34 -46.31 27.20
N ALA A 824 21.23 -46.93 26.40
CA ALA A 824 21.73 -48.28 26.65
C ALA A 824 22.50 -48.37 27.99
N SER A 825 23.21 -47.30 28.36
CA SER A 825 23.92 -47.16 29.65
C SER A 825 23.04 -46.71 30.82
N GLN A 826 21.71 -46.71 30.66
CA GLN A 826 20.71 -46.20 31.62
C GLN A 826 20.90 -44.73 32.03
N LYS A 827 21.54 -43.91 31.20
CA LYS A 827 21.67 -42.47 31.39
C LYS A 827 20.58 -41.73 30.62
N SER A 828 20.21 -40.55 31.10
CA SER A 828 19.25 -39.69 30.40
C SER A 828 19.87 -39.10 29.13
N VAL A 829 19.06 -38.90 28.09
CA VAL A 829 19.52 -38.25 26.85
C VAL A 829 19.91 -36.78 27.09
N PRO A 830 20.85 -36.22 26.30
CA PRO A 830 21.22 -34.81 26.36
C PRO A 830 20.04 -33.84 26.19
N THR A 831 20.12 -32.66 26.84
CA THR A 831 19.05 -31.63 26.82
C THR A 831 18.79 -31.00 25.45
N ASN A 832 19.70 -31.16 24.49
CA ASN A 832 19.58 -30.73 23.10
C ASN A 832 19.08 -31.85 22.16
N SER A 833 18.82 -33.06 22.66
CA SER A 833 18.42 -34.19 21.83
C SER A 833 17.06 -33.98 21.16
N ARG A 834 16.96 -34.37 19.89
CA ARG A 834 15.69 -34.40 19.13
C ARG A 834 14.68 -35.37 19.72
N LEU A 835 15.12 -36.31 20.55
CA LEU A 835 14.29 -37.32 21.18
C LEU A 835 13.79 -36.91 22.57
N LEU A 836 14.31 -35.84 23.18
CA LEU A 836 14.03 -35.43 24.57
C LEU A 836 12.52 -35.33 24.88
N THR A 837 11.75 -34.75 23.95
CA THR A 837 10.30 -34.55 24.10
C THR A 837 9.47 -35.84 24.08
N LEU A 838 10.07 -36.96 23.67
CA LEU A 838 9.41 -38.26 23.56
C LEU A 838 9.63 -39.15 24.79
N ALA A 839 10.33 -38.64 25.83
CA ALA A 839 10.76 -39.42 26.98
C ALA A 839 11.36 -40.78 26.55
N PRO A 840 12.44 -40.78 25.74
CA PRO A 840 12.90 -41.97 25.04
C PRO A 840 13.46 -42.99 26.03
N GLU A 841 13.13 -44.26 25.82
CA GLU A 841 13.57 -45.36 26.69
C GLU A 841 14.19 -46.49 25.89
N TYR A 842 15.20 -47.11 26.47
CA TYR A 842 15.83 -48.29 25.91
C TYR A 842 15.10 -49.55 26.38
N ASP A 843 14.47 -50.26 25.45
CA ASP A 843 13.87 -51.56 25.72
C ASP A 843 14.94 -52.64 25.77
N GLN A 844 15.25 -53.14 26.97
CA GLN A 844 16.28 -54.16 27.18
C GLN A 844 15.98 -55.50 26.49
N LYS A 845 14.71 -55.80 26.16
CA LYS A 845 14.35 -57.06 25.47
C LYS A 845 14.56 -56.97 23.96
N SER A 846 14.13 -55.87 23.36
CA SER A 846 14.24 -55.65 21.91
C SER A 846 15.54 -54.93 21.49
N LEU A 847 16.28 -54.37 22.46
CA LEU A 847 17.49 -53.56 22.28
C LEU A 847 17.25 -52.35 21.36
N LEU A 848 16.09 -51.70 21.48
CA LEU A 848 15.66 -50.57 20.66
C LEU A 848 15.23 -49.38 21.52
N ILE A 849 15.41 -48.17 21.00
CA ILE A 849 14.83 -46.94 21.56
C ILE A 849 13.34 -46.89 21.19
N ARG A 850 12.49 -46.77 22.22
CA ARG A 850 11.03 -46.62 22.10
C ARG A 850 10.57 -45.33 22.76
N VAL A 851 9.38 -44.87 22.37
CA VAL A 851 8.73 -43.71 23.01
C VAL A 851 8.24 -44.10 24.40
N GLY A 852 8.72 -43.42 25.44
CA GLY A 852 8.27 -43.63 26.82
C GLY A 852 7.00 -42.85 27.16
N GLY A 853 6.60 -42.83 28.43
CA GLY A 853 5.48 -42.01 28.90
C GLY A 853 4.54 -42.65 29.92
N ARG A 854 3.36 -42.02 30.09
CA ARG A 854 2.41 -42.22 31.22
C ARG A 854 1.44 -43.39 31.07
N LEU A 855 1.46 -44.11 29.94
CA LEU A 855 0.47 -45.16 29.61
C LEU A 855 0.89 -46.57 30.05
N ARG A 856 1.90 -46.69 30.94
CA ARG A 856 2.51 -47.97 31.35
C ARG A 856 1.61 -48.90 32.18
N ARG A 857 0.54 -48.37 32.77
CA ARG A 857 -0.41 -49.15 33.60
C ARG A 857 -1.59 -49.72 32.79
N CYS A 858 -1.53 -49.63 31.47
CA CYS A 858 -2.60 -50.10 30.59
C CYS A 858 -2.24 -51.50 30.06
N ASP A 859 -2.62 -52.53 30.81
CA ASP A 859 -2.25 -53.92 30.53
C ASP A 859 -3.05 -54.54 29.37
N SER A 860 -4.08 -53.84 28.87
CA SER A 860 -5.01 -54.34 27.84
C SER A 860 -4.61 -54.03 26.39
N LEU A 861 -3.47 -53.37 26.14
CA LEU A 861 -3.02 -52.97 24.80
C LEU A 861 -1.60 -53.48 24.51
N CYS A 862 -1.31 -53.75 23.23
CA CYS A 862 0.00 -54.30 22.83
C CYS A 862 1.12 -53.26 22.96
N GLN A 863 2.32 -53.74 23.32
CA GLN A 863 3.48 -52.90 23.63
C GLN A 863 3.93 -52.00 22.46
N ASP A 864 3.80 -52.45 21.21
CA ASP A 864 4.15 -51.66 20.03
C ASP A 864 3.22 -50.46 19.78
N THR A 865 1.96 -50.55 20.23
CA THR A 865 1.00 -49.44 20.13
C THR A 865 1.18 -48.42 21.26
N LEU A 866 1.52 -48.89 22.46
CA LEU A 866 1.78 -48.04 23.62
C LEU A 866 3.15 -47.34 23.53
N HIS A 867 4.18 -48.09 23.12
CA HIS A 867 5.58 -47.67 23.10
C HIS A 867 6.22 -47.94 21.72
N PRO A 868 5.82 -47.18 20.68
CA PRO A 868 6.29 -47.39 19.31
C PRO A 868 7.79 -47.14 19.14
N VAL A 869 8.40 -47.85 18.18
CA VAL A 869 9.85 -47.77 17.88
C VAL A 869 10.17 -46.45 17.18
N VAL A 870 11.19 -45.74 17.65
CA VAL A 870 11.59 -44.43 17.09
C VAL A 870 12.44 -44.60 15.85
N LEU A 871 12.11 -43.90 14.75
CA LEU A 871 12.85 -43.94 13.48
C LEU A 871 13.06 -42.53 12.89
N ASP A 872 14.20 -42.28 12.25
CA ASP A 872 14.45 -41.04 11.49
C ASP A 872 13.90 -41.14 10.05
N PRO A 873 13.16 -40.13 9.55
CA PRO A 873 12.57 -40.15 8.22
C PRO A 873 13.58 -40.07 7.05
N HIS A 874 14.83 -39.67 7.29
CA HIS A 874 15.84 -39.49 6.24
C HIS A 874 16.54 -40.81 5.88
N HIS A 875 16.56 -41.77 6.80
CA HIS A 875 17.22 -43.05 6.63
C HIS A 875 16.57 -43.90 5.53
N HIS A 876 17.39 -44.61 4.72
CA HIS A 876 16.89 -45.38 3.57
C HIS A 876 15.95 -46.51 3.98
N ILE A 877 16.27 -47.24 5.05
CA ILE A 877 15.39 -48.29 5.60
C ILE A 877 14.00 -47.72 5.96
N THR A 878 13.94 -46.55 6.62
CA THR A 878 12.66 -45.89 6.93
C THR A 878 11.87 -45.52 5.67
N LYS A 879 12.55 -45.09 4.60
CA LYS A 879 11.90 -44.81 3.30
C LYS A 879 11.35 -46.08 2.65
N LEU A 880 12.07 -47.20 2.74
CA LEU A 880 11.61 -48.50 2.26
C LEU A 880 10.38 -48.99 3.03
N ILE A 881 10.35 -48.80 4.36
CA ILE A 881 9.18 -49.11 5.19
C ILE A 881 7.98 -48.25 4.78
N ILE A 882 8.16 -46.94 4.60
CA ILE A 882 7.08 -46.05 4.14
C ILE A 882 6.55 -46.49 2.76
N LYS A 883 7.46 -46.82 1.83
CA LYS A 883 7.13 -47.29 0.47
C LYS A 883 6.33 -48.59 0.52
N ASP A 884 6.73 -49.51 1.39
CA ASP A 884 6.08 -50.81 1.52
C ASP A 884 4.68 -50.69 2.15
N PHE A 885 4.51 -49.85 3.18
CA PHE A 885 3.18 -49.55 3.74
C PHE A 885 2.26 -48.81 2.74
N ASP A 886 2.80 -47.86 1.97
CA ASP A 886 2.04 -47.15 0.94
C ASP A 886 1.56 -48.10 -0.17
N ARG A 887 2.41 -49.06 -0.58
CA ARG A 887 2.08 -50.10 -1.56
C ARG A 887 1.05 -51.09 -0.99
N ARG A 888 1.26 -51.63 0.22
CA ARG A 888 0.36 -52.60 0.87
C ARG A 888 -1.04 -52.05 1.09
N LEU A 889 -1.16 -50.77 1.37
CA LEU A 889 -2.46 -50.10 1.57
C LEU A 889 -3.07 -49.56 0.26
N ALA A 890 -2.46 -49.86 -0.90
CA ALA A 890 -2.89 -49.41 -2.22
C ALA A 890 -2.98 -47.87 -2.38
N HIS A 891 -1.95 -47.16 -1.91
CA HIS A 891 -1.80 -45.70 -2.06
C HIS A 891 -2.99 -44.85 -1.54
N PRO A 892 -3.51 -45.09 -0.31
CA PRO A 892 -4.79 -44.56 0.18
C PRO A 892 -4.75 -43.08 0.59
N GLY A 893 -3.64 -42.38 0.33
CA GLY A 893 -3.38 -41.01 0.77
C GLY A 893 -2.52 -40.90 2.04
N PRO A 894 -1.95 -39.72 2.31
CA PRO A 894 -0.86 -39.59 3.29
C PRO A 894 -1.32 -39.80 4.74
N GLU A 895 -2.55 -39.41 5.07
CA GLU A 895 -3.07 -39.53 6.44
C GLU A 895 -3.35 -40.99 6.82
N ARG A 896 -3.82 -41.82 5.88
CA ARG A 896 -4.09 -43.24 6.14
C ARG A 896 -2.80 -44.04 6.31
N VAL A 897 -1.81 -43.81 5.44
CA VAL A 897 -0.48 -44.46 5.57
C VAL A 897 0.22 -44.02 6.85
N PHE A 898 0.15 -42.73 7.20
CA PHE A 898 0.68 -42.24 8.47
C PHE A 898 0.00 -42.89 9.68
N ALA A 899 -1.33 -42.99 9.68
CA ALA A 899 -2.07 -43.62 10.78
C ALA A 899 -1.68 -45.08 10.99
N GLU A 900 -1.49 -45.85 9.91
CA GLU A 900 -1.06 -47.25 9.98
C GLU A 900 0.40 -47.39 10.45
N LEU A 901 1.32 -46.56 9.94
CA LEU A 901 2.72 -46.54 10.40
C LEU A 901 2.82 -46.18 11.89
N ARG A 902 1.97 -45.26 12.36
CA ARG A 902 1.97 -44.74 13.73
C ARG A 902 1.63 -45.81 14.78
N ARG A 903 0.95 -46.89 14.39
CA ARG A 903 0.60 -48.02 15.28
C ARG A 903 1.80 -48.83 15.76
N ARG A 904 2.93 -48.77 15.04
CA ARG A 904 4.15 -49.55 15.35
C ARG A 904 5.40 -48.69 15.45
N PHE A 905 5.45 -47.58 14.71
CA PHE A 905 6.62 -46.70 14.61
C PHE A 905 6.30 -45.26 14.99
N TRP A 906 7.24 -44.61 15.67
CA TRP A 906 7.29 -43.17 15.85
C TRP A 906 8.34 -42.58 14.91
N ILE A 907 7.94 -42.31 13.67
CA ILE A 907 8.80 -41.65 12.69
C ILE A 907 8.81 -40.14 13.00
N LEU A 908 9.98 -39.55 13.25
CA LEU A 908 10.10 -38.11 13.48
C LEU A 908 9.51 -37.34 12.29
N ARG A 909 8.58 -36.41 12.54
CA ARG A 909 7.84 -35.69 11.49
C ARG A 909 7.18 -36.63 10.45
N GLY A 910 6.68 -37.79 10.88
CA GLY A 910 6.21 -38.86 10.00
C GLY A 910 5.16 -38.46 8.95
N ARG A 911 4.24 -37.52 9.25
CA ARG A 911 3.26 -37.03 8.26
C ARG A 911 3.94 -36.37 7.05
N GLU A 912 4.98 -35.58 7.29
CA GLU A 912 5.73 -34.88 6.24
C GLU A 912 6.55 -35.87 5.41
N ALA A 913 7.15 -36.88 6.06
CA ALA A 913 7.90 -37.94 5.40
C ALA A 913 7.03 -38.76 4.43
N VAL A 914 5.83 -39.15 4.86
CA VAL A 914 4.85 -39.86 4.01
C VAL A 914 4.39 -39.00 2.83
N ARG A 915 4.09 -37.71 3.07
CA ARG A 915 3.72 -36.77 2.00
C ARG A 915 4.82 -36.61 0.95
N LYS A 916 6.08 -36.52 1.39
CA LYS A 916 7.26 -36.41 0.53
C LYS A 916 7.41 -37.66 -0.34
N HIS A 917 7.31 -38.87 0.24
CA HIS A 917 7.36 -40.13 -0.51
C HIS A 917 6.29 -40.19 -1.62
N GLN A 918 5.03 -39.95 -1.25
CA GLN A 918 3.91 -39.99 -2.22
C GLN A 918 3.98 -38.89 -3.28
N TYR A 919 4.72 -37.79 -3.05
CA TYR A 919 4.96 -36.79 -4.09
C TYR A 919 5.93 -37.28 -5.18
N THR A 920 6.80 -38.24 -4.84
CA THR A 920 7.77 -38.83 -5.77
C THR A 920 7.34 -40.17 -6.36
N CYS A 921 6.41 -40.89 -5.72
CA CYS A 921 5.95 -42.21 -6.17
C CYS A 921 5.21 -42.10 -7.52
N PRO A 922 5.59 -42.87 -8.58
CA PRO A 922 4.99 -42.80 -9.91
C PRO A 922 3.49 -43.12 -9.90
N GLU A 923 3.07 -44.12 -9.12
CA GLU A 923 1.65 -44.43 -8.94
C GLU A 923 0.96 -43.25 -8.26
N CYS A 924 1.41 -42.78 -7.09
CA CYS A 924 0.81 -41.61 -6.45
C CYS A 924 0.81 -40.36 -7.33
N ARG A 925 1.83 -40.15 -8.19
CA ARG A 925 1.87 -39.09 -9.19
C ARG A 925 0.81 -39.31 -10.27
N LYS A 926 0.70 -40.52 -10.83
CA LYS A 926 -0.35 -40.92 -11.77
C LYS A 926 -1.75 -40.72 -11.18
N TRP A 927 -1.93 -40.95 -9.87
CA TRP A 927 -3.16 -40.68 -9.12
C TRP A 927 -3.36 -39.19 -8.76
N ARG A 928 -2.29 -38.37 -8.75
CA ARG A 928 -2.31 -36.93 -8.45
C ARG A 928 -2.25 -36.00 -9.67
N SER A 929 -1.91 -36.49 -10.87
CA SER A 929 -1.82 -35.66 -12.09
C SER A 929 -3.17 -35.01 -12.39
N ASN A 930 -3.18 -33.78 -12.86
CA ASN A 930 -4.42 -33.08 -13.23
C ASN A 930 -4.37 -32.69 -14.71
N PRO A 931 -5.52 -32.56 -15.40
CA PRO A 931 -5.58 -32.08 -16.77
C PRO A 931 -4.89 -30.72 -16.92
N VAL A 932 -4.18 -30.51 -18.03
CA VAL A 932 -3.58 -29.19 -18.35
C VAL A 932 -4.63 -28.39 -19.11
N ILE A 933 -5.13 -27.32 -18.50
CA ILE A 933 -6.31 -26.58 -18.98
C ILE A 933 -5.84 -25.32 -19.72
N PRO A 934 -6.23 -25.11 -21.00
CA PRO A 934 -5.84 -23.94 -21.78
C PRO A 934 -6.52 -22.66 -21.29
N LYS A 935 -6.02 -21.49 -21.75
CA LYS A 935 -6.54 -20.15 -21.40
C LYS A 935 -8.06 -20.06 -21.66
N MET A 936 -8.78 -19.49 -20.68
CA MET A 936 -10.24 -19.36 -20.67
C MET A 936 -10.74 -18.67 -21.95
N ALA A 937 -11.82 -19.19 -22.56
CA ALA A 937 -12.43 -18.63 -23.77
C ALA A 937 -13.17 -17.31 -23.46
N ASP A 938 -13.38 -16.49 -24.49
CA ASP A 938 -14.23 -15.29 -24.39
C ASP A 938 -15.68 -15.65 -24.02
N LEU A 939 -16.41 -14.68 -23.45
CA LEU A 939 -17.78 -14.89 -22.96
C LEU A 939 -18.71 -15.37 -24.10
N PRO A 940 -19.62 -16.34 -23.83
CA PRO A 940 -20.49 -16.87 -24.87
C PRO A 940 -21.44 -15.77 -25.39
N PRO A 941 -21.89 -15.85 -26.67
CA PRO A 941 -22.81 -14.84 -27.24
C PRO A 941 -24.05 -14.60 -26.38
N SER A 942 -24.58 -15.62 -25.71
CA SER A 942 -25.72 -15.53 -24.78
C SER A 942 -25.47 -14.62 -23.57
N SER A 943 -24.21 -14.39 -23.19
CA SER A 943 -23.81 -13.44 -22.15
C SER A 943 -23.50 -12.03 -22.68
N LEU A 944 -23.50 -11.83 -24.00
CA LEU A 944 -23.16 -10.57 -24.67
C LEU A 944 -24.35 -9.91 -25.41
N ARG A 945 -25.58 -10.43 -25.23
CA ARG A 945 -26.82 -9.93 -25.87
C ARG A 945 -27.38 -8.66 -25.20
N LEU A 946 -26.54 -7.66 -24.97
CA LEU A 946 -26.82 -6.46 -24.16
C LEU A 946 -28.01 -5.59 -24.66
N ASN A 947 -28.47 -5.78 -25.90
CA ASN A 947 -29.58 -5.04 -26.51
C ASN A 947 -30.91 -5.82 -26.56
N HIS A 948 -31.01 -6.94 -25.83
CA HIS A 948 -32.23 -7.73 -25.71
C HIS A 948 -32.84 -7.62 -24.30
N PRO A 949 -34.16 -7.84 -24.13
CA PRO A 949 -34.80 -7.79 -22.81
C PRO A 949 -34.16 -8.76 -21.80
N ALA A 950 -34.27 -8.43 -20.52
CA ALA A 950 -33.85 -9.33 -19.45
C ALA A 950 -34.52 -10.71 -19.63
N PHE A 951 -33.77 -11.77 -19.33
CA PHE A 951 -34.17 -13.17 -19.51
C PHE A 951 -34.31 -13.66 -20.97
N TYR A 952 -33.87 -12.90 -21.98
CA TYR A 952 -33.84 -13.36 -23.37
C TYR A 952 -33.07 -14.69 -23.57
N SER A 953 -31.91 -14.80 -22.92
CA SER A 953 -31.17 -16.06 -22.74
C SER A 953 -31.14 -16.40 -21.25
N SER A 954 -31.73 -17.53 -20.86
CA SER A 954 -31.88 -17.89 -19.45
C SER A 954 -31.42 -19.32 -19.14
N GLY A 955 -30.63 -19.47 -18.07
CA GLY A 955 -30.32 -20.76 -17.47
C GLY A 955 -31.44 -21.22 -16.53
N VAL A 956 -31.79 -22.51 -16.53
CA VAL A 956 -32.84 -23.07 -15.66
C VAL A 956 -32.35 -24.30 -14.89
N ASP A 957 -32.64 -24.34 -13.59
CA ASP A 957 -32.33 -25.48 -12.71
C ASP A 957 -33.32 -25.56 -11.52
N CYS A 958 -33.43 -26.73 -10.90
CA CYS A 958 -34.33 -27.00 -9.77
C CYS A 958 -33.54 -27.36 -8.49
N PHE A 959 -34.08 -27.00 -7.33
CA PHE A 959 -33.45 -27.24 -6.03
C PHE A 959 -34.44 -27.60 -4.92
N GLY A 960 -34.02 -28.42 -3.96
CA GLY A 960 -34.88 -28.95 -2.89
C GLY A 960 -34.55 -30.42 -2.60
N PRO A 961 -35.43 -31.20 -1.96
CA PRO A 961 -36.81 -30.87 -1.58
C PRO A 961 -36.90 -30.18 -0.21
N TYR A 962 -37.85 -29.26 -0.06
CA TYR A 962 -38.20 -28.64 1.22
C TYR A 962 -39.47 -29.28 1.78
N LEU A 963 -39.41 -29.72 3.04
CA LEU A 963 -40.57 -30.27 3.74
C LEU A 963 -41.42 -29.13 4.31
N ILE A 964 -42.62 -28.97 3.76
CA ILE A 964 -43.60 -27.99 4.21
C ILE A 964 -44.75 -28.65 4.95
N LYS A 965 -45.37 -27.90 5.87
CA LYS A 965 -46.53 -28.35 6.64
C LYS A 965 -47.83 -27.86 6.01
N ILE A 966 -48.69 -28.80 5.62
CA ILE A 966 -50.04 -28.54 5.12
C ILE A 966 -51.03 -29.17 6.10
N GLY A 967 -51.61 -28.33 6.97
CA GLY A 967 -52.45 -28.80 8.08
C GLY A 967 -51.66 -29.67 9.07
N ARG A 968 -52.01 -30.95 9.17
CA ARG A 968 -51.32 -31.96 10.01
C ARG A 968 -50.30 -32.82 9.24
N ARG A 969 -50.18 -32.65 7.92
CA ARG A 969 -49.30 -33.47 7.04
C ARG A 969 -48.07 -32.69 6.61
N THR A 970 -47.00 -33.40 6.27
CA THR A 970 -45.77 -32.84 5.70
C THR A 970 -45.64 -33.28 4.25
N GLU A 971 -45.49 -32.33 3.33
CA GLU A 971 -45.30 -32.59 1.90
C GLU A 971 -43.98 -31.99 1.41
N LYS A 972 -43.43 -32.55 0.33
CA LYS A 972 -42.24 -32.02 -0.34
C LYS A 972 -42.65 -30.95 -1.36
N ARG A 973 -41.90 -29.85 -1.41
CA ARG A 973 -41.94 -28.85 -2.47
C ARG A 973 -40.54 -28.60 -3.02
N TRP A 974 -40.47 -28.14 -4.26
CA TRP A 974 -39.22 -27.91 -4.97
C TRP A 974 -39.13 -26.45 -5.41
N GLY A 975 -37.97 -25.82 -5.28
CA GLY A 975 -37.70 -24.51 -5.85
C GLY A 975 -37.21 -24.65 -7.30
N ILE A 976 -37.60 -23.71 -8.15
CA ILE A 976 -37.04 -23.56 -9.50
C ILE A 976 -36.36 -22.19 -9.60
N VAL A 977 -35.22 -22.14 -10.29
CA VAL A 977 -34.51 -20.90 -10.61
C VAL A 977 -34.42 -20.68 -12.10
N PHE A 978 -34.71 -19.46 -12.54
CA PHE A 978 -34.37 -18.95 -13.86
C PHE A 978 -33.34 -17.84 -13.70
N LYS A 979 -32.19 -17.95 -14.37
CA LYS A 979 -31.13 -16.94 -14.31
C LYS A 979 -30.88 -16.36 -15.69
N CYS A 980 -30.99 -15.04 -15.83
CA CYS A 980 -30.59 -14.36 -17.04
C CYS A 980 -29.06 -14.42 -17.21
N LEU A 981 -28.60 -14.84 -18.39
CA LEU A 981 -27.17 -14.96 -18.68
C LEU A 981 -26.51 -13.64 -19.08
N THR A 982 -27.31 -12.64 -19.45
CA THR A 982 -26.88 -11.31 -19.87
C THR A 982 -26.90 -10.30 -18.72
N THR A 983 -28.03 -10.19 -18.01
CA THR A 983 -28.20 -9.21 -16.92
C THR A 983 -27.92 -9.77 -15.54
N HIS A 984 -27.58 -11.06 -15.44
CA HIS A 984 -27.40 -11.80 -14.18
C HIS A 984 -28.60 -11.83 -13.22
N ALA A 985 -29.76 -11.32 -13.65
CA ALA A 985 -31.00 -11.35 -12.88
C ALA A 985 -31.47 -12.78 -12.58
N VAL A 986 -32.08 -12.98 -11.42
CA VAL A 986 -32.60 -14.26 -10.94
C VAL A 986 -34.12 -14.17 -10.76
N HIS A 987 -34.84 -15.23 -11.10
CA HIS A 987 -36.23 -15.44 -10.76
C HIS A 987 -36.40 -16.78 -10.04
N LEU A 988 -37.07 -16.78 -8.90
CA LEU A 988 -37.33 -17.95 -8.06
C LEU A 988 -38.83 -18.22 -7.99
N ASP A 989 -39.19 -19.48 -8.10
CA ASP A 989 -40.58 -19.91 -7.93
C ASP A 989 -40.65 -21.28 -7.24
N LEU A 990 -41.83 -21.65 -6.77
CA LEU A 990 -42.08 -22.91 -6.06
C LEU A 990 -42.91 -23.86 -6.93
N LEU A 991 -42.46 -25.11 -7.01
CA LEU A 991 -43.10 -26.22 -7.70
C LEU A 991 -43.74 -27.19 -6.69
N ALA A 992 -44.97 -27.62 -7.01
CA ALA A 992 -45.73 -28.57 -6.21
C ALA A 992 -45.10 -29.98 -6.26
N SER A 993 -44.78 -30.43 -7.48
CA SER A 993 -44.13 -31.71 -7.80
C SER A 993 -43.07 -31.51 -8.89
N MET A 994 -42.25 -32.54 -9.12
CA MET A 994 -41.27 -32.57 -10.21
C MET A 994 -41.86 -33.30 -11.43
N ASP A 995 -42.90 -32.72 -12.01
CA ASP A 995 -43.56 -33.19 -13.24
C ASP A 995 -43.64 -32.08 -14.31
N THR A 996 -44.01 -32.46 -15.53
CA THR A 996 -44.07 -31.57 -16.70
C THR A 996 -45.08 -30.45 -16.44
N ASP A 997 -46.21 -30.78 -15.82
CA ASP A 997 -47.28 -29.80 -15.57
C ASP A 997 -46.84 -28.74 -14.56
N SER A 998 -46.24 -29.14 -13.43
CA SER A 998 -45.68 -28.20 -12.44
C SER A 998 -44.60 -27.33 -13.05
N PHE A 999 -43.70 -27.90 -13.86
CA PHE A 999 -42.67 -27.14 -14.56
C PHE A 999 -43.27 -26.13 -15.55
N LEU A 1000 -44.23 -26.54 -16.38
CA LEU A 1000 -44.90 -25.64 -17.32
C LEU A 1000 -45.70 -24.55 -16.61
N MET A 1001 -46.33 -24.86 -15.48
CA MET A 1001 -47.00 -23.86 -14.64
C MET A 1001 -45.99 -22.85 -14.08
N GLY A 1002 -44.83 -23.31 -13.60
CA GLY A 1002 -43.74 -22.43 -13.17
C GLY A 1002 -43.18 -21.58 -14.31
N LEU A 1003 -42.98 -22.17 -15.48
CA LEU A 1003 -42.53 -21.46 -16.69
C LEU A 1003 -43.56 -20.43 -17.16
N ARG A 1004 -44.86 -20.74 -17.10
CA ARG A 1004 -45.92 -19.78 -17.43
C ARG A 1004 -45.94 -18.62 -16.44
N ARG A 1005 -45.74 -18.86 -15.15
CA ARG A 1005 -45.61 -17.79 -14.14
C ARG A 1005 -44.37 -16.94 -14.40
N PHE A 1006 -43.25 -17.55 -14.75
CA PHE A 1006 -42.04 -16.83 -15.16
C PHE A 1006 -42.29 -15.97 -16.40
N ILE A 1007 -42.82 -16.53 -17.47
CA ILE A 1007 -43.10 -15.81 -18.73
C ILE A 1007 -44.08 -14.66 -18.49
N ALA A 1008 -45.13 -14.88 -17.69
CA ALA A 1008 -46.11 -13.84 -17.37
C ALA A 1008 -45.51 -12.68 -16.57
N ARG A 1009 -44.47 -12.92 -15.76
CA ARG A 1009 -43.83 -11.89 -14.92
C ARG A 1009 -42.60 -11.25 -15.56
N ARG A 1010 -41.85 -11.98 -16.39
CA ARG A 1010 -40.52 -11.59 -16.88
C ARG A 1010 -40.40 -11.55 -18.41
N GLY A 1011 -41.41 -12.04 -19.14
CA GLY A 1011 -41.41 -12.11 -20.59
C GLY A 1011 -40.94 -13.47 -21.14
N LYS A 1012 -41.21 -13.72 -22.43
CA LYS A 1012 -40.89 -15.00 -23.08
C LYS A 1012 -39.39 -15.08 -23.41
N PRO A 1013 -38.65 -16.10 -22.93
CA PRO A 1013 -37.26 -16.30 -23.32
C PRO A 1013 -37.16 -16.75 -24.78
N TYR A 1014 -36.07 -16.39 -25.46
CA TYR A 1014 -35.75 -16.96 -26.77
C TYR A 1014 -35.12 -18.34 -26.62
N GLU A 1015 -34.21 -18.49 -25.66
CA GLU A 1015 -33.53 -19.75 -25.36
C GLU A 1015 -33.45 -20.03 -23.86
N LEU A 1016 -33.63 -21.32 -23.53
CA LEU A 1016 -33.45 -21.87 -22.19
C LEU A 1016 -32.29 -22.87 -22.20
N LEU A 1017 -31.34 -22.67 -21.30
CA LEU A 1017 -30.13 -23.49 -21.17
C LEU A 1017 -30.17 -24.29 -19.87
N SER A 1018 -29.86 -25.58 -19.94
CA SER A 1018 -29.81 -26.46 -18.76
C SER A 1018 -28.61 -27.41 -18.80
N ASP A 1019 -28.08 -27.81 -17.65
CA ASP A 1019 -26.90 -28.68 -17.55
C ASP A 1019 -27.25 -30.17 -17.68
N GLN A 1020 -26.39 -30.97 -18.33
CA GLN A 1020 -26.50 -32.44 -18.38
C GLN A 1020 -25.93 -33.17 -17.14
N GLY A 1021 -25.56 -32.42 -16.09
CA GLY A 1021 -25.34 -32.85 -14.70
C GLY A 1021 -24.57 -34.17 -14.42
N THR A 1022 -23.24 -34.15 -14.35
CA THR A 1022 -22.44 -35.33 -13.93
C THR A 1022 -21.78 -35.31 -12.54
N ASN A 1023 -21.97 -34.31 -11.67
CA ASN A 1023 -21.37 -34.32 -10.32
C ASN A 1023 -22.32 -33.96 -9.16
N PHE A 1024 -23.24 -34.85 -8.80
CA PHE A 1024 -24.05 -34.70 -7.58
C PHE A 1024 -24.11 -36.05 -6.83
N LYS A 1025 -23.21 -36.25 -5.86
CA LYS A 1025 -23.25 -37.38 -4.94
C LYS A 1025 -23.89 -36.94 -3.62
N GLY A 1026 -25.06 -37.52 -3.32
CA GLY A 1026 -25.75 -37.40 -2.03
C GLY A 1026 -27.02 -36.54 -2.11
N GLY A 1027 -28.17 -37.18 -2.39
CA GLY A 1027 -29.51 -36.61 -2.20
C GLY A 1027 -30.33 -36.28 -3.47
N ASN A 1028 -29.73 -36.22 -4.66
CA ASN A 1028 -30.33 -35.59 -5.86
C ASN A 1028 -30.51 -36.51 -7.09
N SER A 1029 -30.42 -37.84 -6.98
CA SER A 1029 -30.61 -38.74 -8.14
C SER A 1029 -32.06 -38.74 -8.66
N GLU A 1030 -33.03 -38.69 -7.75
CA GLU A 1030 -34.48 -38.68 -8.02
C GLU A 1030 -34.90 -37.46 -8.87
N LEU A 1031 -34.32 -36.29 -8.60
CA LEU A 1031 -34.56 -35.05 -9.37
C LEU A 1031 -34.14 -35.14 -10.83
N LYS A 1032 -33.01 -35.81 -11.08
CA LYS A 1032 -32.42 -35.94 -12.41
C LYS A 1032 -33.18 -36.95 -13.26
N GLU A 1033 -33.55 -38.08 -12.68
CA GLU A 1033 -34.39 -39.08 -13.35
C GLU A 1033 -35.76 -38.50 -13.70
N ALA A 1034 -36.36 -37.75 -12.77
CA ALA A 1034 -37.59 -36.99 -13.04
C ALA A 1034 -37.37 -36.02 -14.20
N PHE A 1035 -36.45 -35.06 -14.12
CA PHE A 1035 -36.28 -34.01 -15.15
C PHE A 1035 -35.88 -34.56 -16.54
N ASN A 1036 -35.00 -35.56 -16.60
CA ASN A 1036 -34.61 -36.21 -17.86
C ASN A 1036 -35.77 -36.97 -18.51
N SER A 1037 -36.68 -37.57 -17.71
CA SER A 1037 -37.87 -38.25 -18.24
C SER A 1037 -38.90 -37.27 -18.85
N LEU A 1038 -38.97 -36.03 -18.36
CA LEU A 1038 -39.90 -34.98 -18.83
C LEU A 1038 -39.43 -34.30 -20.13
N THR A 1039 -38.16 -34.47 -20.49
CA THR A 1039 -37.45 -33.72 -21.53
C THR A 1039 -38.04 -33.86 -22.94
N PRO A 1040 -38.37 -35.06 -23.45
CA PRO A 1040 -38.90 -35.21 -24.82
C PRO A 1040 -40.26 -34.52 -25.00
N SER A 1041 -41.14 -34.64 -24.00
CA SER A 1041 -42.45 -33.96 -24.00
C SER A 1041 -42.31 -32.44 -23.90
N LEU A 1042 -41.37 -31.96 -23.08
CA LEU A 1042 -41.12 -30.52 -22.91
C LEU A 1042 -40.59 -29.89 -24.20
N GLN A 1043 -39.62 -30.51 -24.88
CA GLN A 1043 -39.10 -29.97 -26.15
C GLN A 1043 -40.18 -29.86 -27.22
N SER A 1044 -41.06 -30.87 -27.34
CA SER A 1044 -42.18 -30.83 -28.29
C SER A 1044 -43.17 -29.71 -27.96
N GLN A 1045 -43.52 -29.52 -26.70
CA GLN A 1045 -44.47 -28.47 -26.28
C GLN A 1045 -43.86 -27.06 -26.38
N LEU A 1046 -42.58 -26.89 -26.05
CA LEU A 1046 -41.87 -25.60 -26.13
C LEU A 1046 -41.54 -25.19 -27.57
N ALA A 1047 -41.38 -26.14 -28.48
CA ALA A 1047 -41.18 -25.86 -29.91
C ALA A 1047 -42.37 -25.07 -30.49
N SER A 1048 -43.61 -25.41 -30.11
CA SER A 1048 -44.81 -24.67 -30.51
C SER A 1048 -44.79 -23.20 -30.03
N GLN A 1049 -44.10 -22.94 -28.92
CA GLN A 1049 -43.93 -21.62 -28.33
C GLN A 1049 -42.67 -20.90 -28.86
N GLN A 1050 -41.94 -21.46 -29.81
CA GLN A 1050 -40.68 -20.93 -30.38
C GLN A 1050 -39.60 -20.66 -29.31
N ILE A 1051 -39.56 -21.45 -28.23
CA ILE A 1051 -38.53 -21.36 -27.20
C ILE A 1051 -37.49 -22.45 -27.46
N HIS A 1052 -36.24 -22.07 -27.68
CA HIS A 1052 -35.18 -23.02 -27.97
C HIS A 1052 -34.58 -23.58 -26.68
N PHE A 1053 -34.85 -24.85 -26.38
CA PHE A 1053 -34.34 -25.51 -25.18
C PHE A 1053 -33.06 -26.30 -25.50
N GLN A 1054 -31.91 -25.83 -25.00
CA GLN A 1054 -30.60 -26.42 -25.26
C GLN A 1054 -29.96 -26.97 -23.98
N PHE A 1055 -29.32 -28.12 -24.11
CA PHE A 1055 -28.51 -28.70 -23.06
C PHE A 1055 -27.02 -28.45 -23.29
N ASN A 1056 -26.29 -28.18 -22.20
CA ASN A 1056 -24.84 -28.08 -22.26
C ASN A 1056 -24.20 -29.44 -22.64
N PRO A 1057 -23.05 -29.46 -23.36
CA PRO A 1057 -22.34 -30.70 -23.69
C PRO A 1057 -21.96 -31.52 -22.44
N PRO A 1058 -21.98 -32.87 -22.50
CA PRO A 1058 -21.70 -33.70 -21.34
C PRO A 1058 -20.30 -33.45 -20.76
N HIS A 1059 -20.22 -33.34 -19.43
CA HIS A 1059 -19.00 -33.04 -18.65
C HIS A 1059 -18.32 -31.67 -18.93
N ALA A 1060 -19.07 -30.67 -19.41
CA ALA A 1060 -18.61 -29.28 -19.57
C ALA A 1060 -19.25 -28.29 -18.56
N PRO A 1061 -19.14 -28.51 -17.23
CA PRO A 1061 -19.82 -27.68 -16.20
C PRO A 1061 -19.36 -26.22 -16.15
N HIS A 1062 -18.27 -25.87 -16.84
CA HIS A 1062 -17.82 -24.48 -16.98
C HIS A 1062 -18.81 -23.61 -17.78
N PHE A 1063 -19.68 -24.21 -18.60
CA PHE A 1063 -20.77 -23.50 -19.27
C PHE A 1063 -21.94 -23.16 -18.33
N GLY A 1064 -22.19 -23.97 -17.29
CA GLY A 1064 -23.28 -23.77 -16.32
C GLY A 1064 -22.89 -23.17 -14.96
N GLY A 1065 -21.59 -23.03 -14.71
CA GLY A 1065 -21.05 -22.58 -13.42
C GLY A 1065 -21.50 -21.17 -12.95
N SER A 1066 -22.16 -20.38 -13.81
CA SER A 1066 -22.70 -19.08 -13.41
C SER A 1066 -23.99 -19.22 -12.58
N TRP A 1067 -24.93 -20.11 -12.93
CA TRP A 1067 -26.16 -20.32 -12.16
C TRP A 1067 -25.97 -21.34 -11.03
N GLU A 1068 -25.10 -22.34 -11.17
CA GLU A 1068 -24.77 -23.27 -10.07
C GLU A 1068 -24.21 -22.55 -8.83
N ARG A 1069 -23.39 -21.51 -9.03
CA ARG A 1069 -22.88 -20.68 -7.93
C ARG A 1069 -24.00 -19.96 -7.19
N GLU A 1070 -24.98 -19.42 -7.92
CA GLU A 1070 -26.10 -18.72 -7.28
C GLU A 1070 -27.12 -19.68 -6.66
N ILE A 1071 -27.30 -20.87 -7.21
CA ILE A 1071 -28.06 -21.93 -6.56
C ILE A 1071 -27.40 -22.34 -5.25
N ARG A 1072 -26.06 -22.40 -5.20
CA ARG A 1072 -25.35 -22.64 -3.93
C ARG A 1072 -25.55 -21.50 -2.94
N THR A 1073 -25.51 -20.24 -3.40
CA THR A 1073 -25.81 -19.06 -2.57
C THR A 1073 -27.23 -19.13 -2.02
N ILE A 1074 -28.22 -19.41 -2.86
CA ILE A 1074 -29.65 -19.52 -2.50
C ILE A 1074 -29.89 -20.70 -1.55
N LYS A 1075 -29.34 -21.89 -1.82
CA LYS A 1075 -29.46 -23.06 -0.93
C LYS A 1075 -28.82 -22.82 0.43
N SER A 1076 -27.64 -22.21 0.46
CA SER A 1076 -26.95 -21.87 1.72
C SER A 1076 -27.73 -20.84 2.52
N ALA A 1077 -28.30 -19.84 1.83
CA ALA A 1077 -29.18 -18.84 2.42
C ALA A 1077 -30.42 -19.49 3.03
N LEU A 1078 -31.18 -20.25 2.24
CA LEU A 1078 -32.38 -20.93 2.68
C LEU A 1078 -32.12 -21.93 3.82
N HIS A 1079 -31.00 -22.67 3.78
CA HIS A 1079 -30.62 -23.57 4.88
C HIS A 1079 -30.31 -22.82 6.19
N THR A 1080 -29.72 -21.62 6.10
CA THR A 1080 -29.41 -20.79 7.27
C THR A 1080 -30.67 -20.11 7.81
N THR A 1081 -31.56 -19.65 6.92
CA THR A 1081 -32.79 -18.93 7.27
C THR A 1081 -33.89 -19.86 7.79
N LEU A 1082 -34.05 -21.07 7.23
CA LEU A 1082 -35.08 -22.03 7.64
C LEU A 1082 -34.60 -23.00 8.74
N GLY A 1083 -33.29 -23.27 8.82
CA GLY A 1083 -32.72 -24.22 9.78
C GLY A 1083 -33.39 -25.60 9.72
N SER A 1084 -33.78 -26.13 10.88
CA SER A 1084 -34.54 -27.38 11.03
C SER A 1084 -36.07 -27.18 11.10
N GLN A 1085 -36.57 -25.96 10.88
CA GLN A 1085 -37.99 -25.64 11.05
C GLN A 1085 -38.82 -25.98 9.80
N THR A 1086 -39.97 -26.64 9.99
CA THR A 1086 -40.95 -26.87 8.92
C THR A 1086 -41.87 -25.67 8.78
N VAL A 1087 -41.89 -25.02 7.62
CA VAL A 1087 -42.72 -23.84 7.31
C VAL A 1087 -43.95 -24.22 6.48
N THR A 1088 -44.96 -23.34 6.42
CA THR A 1088 -46.10 -23.51 5.50
C THR A 1088 -45.70 -23.10 4.07
N GLU A 1089 -46.47 -23.56 3.08
CA GLU A 1089 -46.21 -23.26 1.66
C GLU A 1089 -46.16 -21.75 1.37
N GLU A 1090 -47.10 -21.00 1.95
CA GLU A 1090 -47.19 -19.53 1.82
C GLU A 1090 -45.93 -18.84 2.33
N VAL A 1091 -45.41 -19.28 3.49
CA VAL A 1091 -44.19 -18.71 4.08
C VAL A 1091 -42.97 -19.03 3.22
N LEU A 1092 -42.83 -20.27 2.76
CA LEU A 1092 -41.72 -20.65 1.88
C LEU A 1092 -41.73 -19.85 0.57
N ARG A 1093 -42.92 -19.64 -0.01
CA ARG A 1093 -43.09 -18.87 -1.23
C ARG A 1093 -42.71 -17.40 -1.02
N THR A 1094 -43.12 -16.79 0.08
CA THR A 1094 -42.75 -15.39 0.42
C THR A 1094 -41.25 -15.25 0.62
N ILE A 1095 -40.61 -16.19 1.33
CA ILE A 1095 -39.16 -16.20 1.55
C ILE A 1095 -38.42 -16.29 0.20
N LEU A 1096 -38.86 -17.13 -0.74
CA LEU A 1096 -38.24 -17.22 -2.06
C LEU A 1096 -38.34 -15.90 -2.85
N ILE A 1097 -39.44 -15.17 -2.72
CA ILE A 1097 -39.63 -13.87 -3.38
C ILE A 1097 -38.74 -12.79 -2.73
N GLU A 1098 -38.60 -12.79 -1.41
CA GLU A 1098 -37.69 -11.88 -0.72
C GLU A 1098 -36.22 -12.17 -1.06
N VAL A 1099 -35.82 -13.44 -1.07
CA VAL A 1099 -34.48 -13.88 -1.50
C VAL A 1099 -34.22 -13.50 -2.97
N GLU A 1100 -35.21 -13.66 -3.86
CA GLU A 1100 -35.12 -13.19 -5.26
C GLU A 1100 -34.82 -11.68 -5.31
N SER A 1101 -35.56 -10.88 -4.54
CA SER A 1101 -35.37 -9.43 -4.49
C SER A 1101 -33.96 -9.07 -4.03
N ILE A 1102 -33.47 -9.71 -2.97
CA ILE A 1102 -32.17 -9.38 -2.40
C ILE A 1102 -31.03 -9.74 -3.35
N VAL A 1103 -31.09 -10.92 -3.98
CA VAL A 1103 -30.08 -11.34 -4.97
C VAL A 1103 -30.04 -10.37 -6.15
N ASN A 1104 -31.19 -9.82 -6.54
CA ASN A 1104 -31.30 -8.84 -7.63
C ASN A 1104 -31.00 -7.38 -7.23
N SER A 1105 -30.86 -7.05 -5.94
CA SER A 1105 -30.36 -5.73 -5.47
C SER A 1105 -28.84 -5.63 -5.50
N LYS A 1106 -28.14 -6.72 -5.88
CA LYS A 1106 -26.67 -6.75 -5.96
C LYS A 1106 -26.18 -5.97 -7.20
N PRO A 1107 -25.22 -5.05 -7.07
CA PRO A 1107 -24.67 -4.32 -8.21
C PRO A 1107 -23.94 -5.24 -9.21
N LEU A 1108 -24.10 -4.94 -10.50
CA LEU A 1108 -23.51 -5.67 -11.63
C LEU A 1108 -22.03 -5.34 -11.87
N GLY A 1109 -21.52 -4.28 -11.25
CA GLY A 1109 -20.16 -3.76 -11.46
C GLY A 1109 -19.51 -3.17 -10.20
N TYR A 1110 -18.39 -2.47 -10.41
CA TYR A 1110 -17.63 -1.81 -9.34
C TYR A 1110 -18.51 -0.79 -8.61
N THR A 1111 -18.57 -0.93 -7.28
CA THR A 1111 -19.24 0.00 -6.38
C THR A 1111 -18.22 1.04 -5.98
N SER A 1112 -18.41 2.28 -6.44
CA SER A 1112 -17.51 3.36 -6.05
C SER A 1112 -17.67 3.71 -4.57
N SER A 1113 -16.58 4.15 -3.96
CA SER A 1113 -16.56 4.74 -2.61
C SER A 1113 -16.84 6.25 -2.63
N ASP A 1114 -16.97 6.85 -3.81
CA ASP A 1114 -17.29 8.26 -4.01
C ASP A 1114 -18.82 8.45 -4.13
N VAL A 1115 -19.35 9.47 -3.47
CA VAL A 1115 -20.80 9.77 -3.40
C VAL A 1115 -21.29 10.49 -4.66
N ALA A 1116 -20.38 11.06 -5.45
CA ALA A 1116 -20.68 11.69 -6.73
C ALA A 1116 -20.77 10.69 -7.90
N ASP A 1117 -20.34 9.44 -7.70
CA ASP A 1117 -20.42 8.41 -8.73
C ASP A 1117 -21.85 7.88 -8.86
N PRO A 1118 -22.32 7.61 -10.10
CA PRO A 1118 -23.67 7.13 -10.31
C PRO A 1118 -23.92 5.81 -9.58
N ASP A 1119 -25.09 5.71 -8.93
CA ASP A 1119 -25.51 4.49 -8.21
C ASP A 1119 -25.29 3.25 -9.08
N PRO A 1120 -24.67 2.20 -8.54
CA PRO A 1120 -24.24 1.06 -9.33
C PRO A 1120 -25.47 0.31 -9.87
N ILE A 1121 -25.48 0.03 -11.17
CA ILE A 1121 -26.63 -0.64 -11.82
C ILE A 1121 -26.85 -2.03 -11.20
N THR A 1122 -28.05 -2.26 -10.66
CA THR A 1122 -28.48 -3.57 -10.13
C THR A 1122 -29.46 -4.25 -11.09
N PRO A 1123 -29.59 -5.60 -11.06
CA PRO A 1123 -30.66 -6.29 -11.79
C PRO A 1123 -32.07 -5.74 -11.48
N ASN A 1124 -32.34 -5.31 -10.25
CA ASN A 1124 -33.61 -4.68 -9.88
C ASN A 1124 -33.86 -3.35 -10.61
N MET A 1125 -32.82 -2.55 -10.88
CA MET A 1125 -32.97 -1.35 -11.71
C MET A 1125 -33.43 -1.71 -13.14
N LEU A 1126 -32.92 -2.81 -13.70
CA LEU A 1126 -33.30 -3.27 -15.04
C LEU A 1126 -34.69 -3.93 -15.08
N LEU A 1127 -35.12 -4.57 -13.99
CA LEU A 1127 -36.39 -5.29 -13.91
C LEU A 1127 -37.57 -4.45 -13.41
N MET A 1128 -37.31 -3.48 -12.53
CA MET A 1128 -38.33 -2.68 -11.83
C MET A 1128 -38.13 -1.17 -12.01
N GLY A 1129 -37.04 -0.72 -12.63
CA GLY A 1129 -36.73 0.71 -12.76
C GLY A 1129 -36.24 1.37 -11.46
N ARG A 1130 -35.93 0.58 -10.42
CA ARG A 1130 -35.46 1.06 -9.10
C ARG A 1130 -34.50 0.04 -8.45
N PRO A 1131 -33.52 0.49 -7.63
CA PRO A 1131 -32.47 -0.38 -7.10
C PRO A 1131 -32.95 -1.41 -6.06
N ASP A 1132 -34.03 -1.11 -5.34
CA ASP A 1132 -34.59 -1.94 -4.28
C ASP A 1132 -36.11 -1.68 -4.16
N PRO A 1133 -36.93 -2.67 -3.71
CA PRO A 1133 -38.37 -2.47 -3.50
C PRO A 1133 -38.78 -1.85 -2.14
N SER A 1134 -37.86 -1.34 -1.30
CA SER A 1134 -38.16 -0.95 0.09
C SER A 1134 -39.35 0.01 0.26
N THR A 1135 -40.18 -0.37 1.25
CA THR A 1135 -40.99 0.54 2.07
C THR A 1135 -40.23 0.76 3.40
N PRO A 1136 -40.52 1.81 4.20
CA PRO A 1136 -39.68 2.19 5.33
C PRO A 1136 -39.45 1.04 6.31
N GLN A 1137 -38.19 0.69 6.54
CA GLN A 1137 -37.80 -0.37 7.47
C GLN A 1137 -38.04 0.07 8.93
N VAL A 1138 -38.82 -0.71 9.68
CA VAL A 1138 -38.95 -0.56 11.13
C VAL A 1138 -38.00 -1.58 11.76
N ILE A 1139 -37.01 -1.10 12.52
CA ILE A 1139 -36.05 -1.94 13.24
C ILE A 1139 -36.75 -2.54 14.46
N TYR A 1140 -36.81 -3.87 14.53
CA TYR A 1140 -37.38 -4.61 15.67
C TYR A 1140 -36.29 -5.34 16.46
N SER A 1141 -36.44 -5.44 17.78
CA SER A 1141 -35.46 -6.04 18.69
C SER A 1141 -35.37 -7.57 18.57
N ASP A 1142 -34.18 -8.14 18.81
CA ASP A 1142 -33.82 -9.56 18.72
C ASP A 1142 -34.68 -10.55 19.55
N THR A 1143 -35.59 -10.06 20.40
CA THR A 1143 -36.49 -10.88 21.22
C THR A 1143 -37.79 -11.32 20.51
N GLU A 1144 -38.05 -10.92 19.25
CA GLU A 1144 -39.34 -11.18 18.55
C GLU A 1144 -39.40 -12.45 17.65
N LEU A 1145 -38.41 -13.35 17.68
CA LEU A 1145 -38.41 -14.65 16.94
C LEU A 1145 -39.59 -15.60 17.25
N LEU A 1146 -40.39 -15.29 18.29
CA LEU A 1146 -41.56 -16.05 18.74
C LEU A 1146 -42.89 -15.26 18.61
N SER A 1147 -42.95 -14.24 17.75
CA SER A 1147 -44.17 -13.46 17.53
C SER A 1147 -45.26 -14.27 16.80
N ARG A 1148 -46.51 -14.20 17.27
CA ARG A 1148 -47.69 -14.82 16.60
C ARG A 1148 -48.01 -14.21 15.24
N ARG A 1149 -47.39 -13.07 14.86
CA ARG A 1149 -47.70 -12.32 13.63
C ARG A 1149 -46.70 -12.65 12.52
N ARG A 1150 -47.14 -13.46 11.55
CA ARG A 1150 -46.33 -14.11 10.51
C ARG A 1150 -45.47 -13.16 9.65
N TRP A 1151 -45.93 -11.94 9.37
CA TRP A 1151 -45.18 -10.99 8.54
C TRP A 1151 -43.94 -10.40 9.24
N LYS A 1152 -43.95 -10.28 10.58
CA LYS A 1152 -42.79 -9.83 11.36
C LYS A 1152 -41.66 -10.87 11.38
N GLN A 1153 -42.02 -12.15 11.30
CA GLN A 1153 -41.07 -13.25 11.24
C GLN A 1153 -40.31 -13.29 9.90
N CYS A 1154 -40.97 -12.97 8.78
CA CYS A 1154 -40.31 -12.84 7.47
C CYS A 1154 -39.25 -11.73 7.46
N GLN A 1155 -39.59 -10.55 8.00
CA GLN A 1155 -38.68 -9.39 8.00
C GLN A 1155 -37.38 -9.65 8.80
N ALA A 1156 -37.48 -10.23 10.00
CA ALA A 1156 -36.31 -10.54 10.84
C ALA A 1156 -35.36 -11.56 10.19
N LEU A 1157 -35.90 -12.49 9.39
CA LEU A 1157 -35.15 -13.49 8.66
C LEU A 1157 -34.43 -12.91 7.42
N ALA A 1158 -35.05 -11.92 6.75
CA ALA A 1158 -34.43 -11.18 5.66
C ALA A 1158 -33.24 -10.31 6.13
N ASP A 1159 -33.33 -9.70 7.31
CA ASP A 1159 -32.26 -8.85 7.86
C ASP A 1159 -31.00 -9.66 8.26
N GLN A 1160 -31.19 -10.88 8.78
CA GLN A 1160 -30.06 -11.78 9.08
C GLN A 1160 -29.32 -12.26 7.83
N PHE A 1161 -30.02 -12.42 6.71
CA PHE A 1161 -29.41 -12.71 5.40
C PHE A 1161 -28.48 -11.57 4.96
N TRP A 1162 -28.93 -10.31 5.07
CA TRP A 1162 -28.18 -9.12 4.67
C TRP A 1162 -26.81 -9.02 5.37
N ILE A 1163 -26.78 -9.27 6.68
CA ILE A 1163 -25.57 -9.17 7.49
C ILE A 1163 -24.53 -10.24 7.08
N HIS A 1164 -24.98 -11.45 6.73
CA HIS A 1164 -24.08 -12.55 6.37
C HIS A 1164 -23.61 -12.47 4.91
N PHE A 1165 -24.47 -12.04 3.98
CA PHE A 1165 -24.15 -11.95 2.56
C PHE A 1165 -23.01 -10.95 2.29
N ILE A 1166 -23.04 -9.77 2.92
CA ILE A 1166 -22.00 -8.73 2.77
C ILE A 1166 -20.64 -9.22 3.30
N ARG A 1167 -20.62 -9.97 4.40
CA ARG A 1167 -19.41 -10.37 5.11
C ARG A 1167 -18.55 -11.41 4.37
N TYR A 1168 -19.17 -12.27 3.54
CA TYR A 1168 -18.48 -13.42 2.94
C TYR A 1168 -18.33 -13.35 1.42
N TYR A 1169 -19.14 -12.53 0.74
CA TYR A 1169 -19.22 -12.57 -0.73
C TYR A 1169 -18.39 -11.47 -1.43
N LEU A 1170 -18.35 -10.26 -0.87
CA LEU A 1170 -17.67 -9.09 -1.46
C LEU A 1170 -16.16 -9.30 -1.77
N PRO A 1171 -15.37 -9.99 -0.91
CA PRO A 1171 -13.94 -10.23 -1.20
C PRO A 1171 -13.68 -11.18 -2.38
N SER A 1172 -14.70 -11.92 -2.85
CA SER A 1172 -14.53 -12.96 -3.86
C SER A 1172 -14.66 -12.48 -5.32
N LEU A 1173 -15.10 -11.24 -5.55
CA LEU A 1173 -15.45 -10.72 -6.88
C LEU A 1173 -14.37 -9.85 -7.56
N GLN A 1174 -13.31 -9.44 -6.86
CA GLN A 1174 -12.32 -8.49 -7.42
C GLN A 1174 -11.12 -9.13 -8.16
N THR A 1175 -11.02 -10.46 -8.27
CA THR A 1175 -9.82 -11.10 -8.87
C THR A 1175 -10.14 -12.13 -9.96
N ARG A 1176 -9.42 -12.06 -11.10
CA ARG A 1176 -9.32 -13.18 -12.05
C ARG A 1176 -8.70 -14.36 -11.29
N SER A 1177 -9.46 -15.40 -10.97
CA SER A 1177 -8.97 -16.39 -9.99
C SER A 1177 -8.22 -17.59 -10.58
N LYS A 1178 -8.36 -17.95 -11.88
CA LYS A 1178 -7.72 -19.15 -12.48
C LYS A 1178 -7.40 -19.03 -13.99
N TRP A 1179 -6.43 -19.84 -14.46
CA TRP A 1179 -5.99 -20.06 -15.86
C TRP A 1179 -5.50 -18.81 -16.62
N GLN A 1180 -4.58 -18.07 -15.97
CA GLN A 1180 -4.04 -16.80 -16.47
C GLN A 1180 -2.79 -16.93 -17.37
N GLN A 1181 -2.17 -18.12 -17.46
CA GLN A 1181 -0.92 -18.35 -18.18
C GLN A 1181 -1.14 -19.21 -19.42
N GLU A 1182 -0.40 -18.90 -20.48
CA GLU A 1182 -0.41 -19.59 -21.77
C GLU A 1182 0.40 -20.91 -21.67
N ARG A 1183 -0.10 -22.01 -22.26
CA ARG A 1183 0.53 -23.33 -22.24
C ARG A 1183 0.30 -24.06 -23.57
N ASP A 1184 1.20 -24.97 -23.93
CA ASP A 1184 1.22 -25.65 -25.24
C ASP A 1184 -0.06 -26.42 -25.55
N ASP A 1185 -0.53 -26.31 -26.80
CA ASP A 1185 -1.72 -26.98 -27.29
C ASP A 1185 -1.54 -28.50 -27.42
N LEU A 1186 -2.64 -29.25 -27.26
CA LEU A 1186 -2.67 -30.70 -27.45
C LEU A 1186 -2.50 -31.03 -28.94
N THR A 1187 -1.51 -31.86 -29.30
CA THR A 1187 -1.21 -32.19 -30.70
C THR A 1187 -1.82 -33.52 -31.14
N VAL A 1188 -2.15 -33.63 -32.43
CA VAL A 1188 -2.61 -34.87 -33.06
C VAL A 1188 -1.53 -35.95 -32.91
N GLY A 1189 -1.93 -37.15 -32.47
CA GLY A 1189 -1.03 -38.27 -32.18
C GLY A 1189 -0.68 -38.45 -30.70
N SER A 1190 -0.99 -37.50 -29.83
CA SER A 1190 -0.73 -37.60 -28.38
C SER A 1190 -1.58 -38.70 -27.70
N ILE A 1191 -0.98 -39.45 -26.77
CA ILE A 1191 -1.68 -40.43 -25.92
C ILE A 1191 -2.19 -39.74 -24.67
N VAL A 1192 -3.50 -39.88 -24.41
CA VAL A 1192 -4.20 -39.20 -23.31
C VAL A 1192 -5.02 -40.19 -22.49
N LEU A 1193 -5.01 -40.00 -21.17
CA LEU A 1193 -5.94 -40.66 -20.26
C LEU A 1193 -7.21 -39.81 -20.17
N ILE A 1194 -8.37 -40.40 -20.48
CA ILE A 1194 -9.65 -39.70 -20.45
C ILE A 1194 -10.20 -39.74 -19.04
N VAL A 1195 -10.40 -38.57 -18.44
CA VAL A 1195 -10.97 -38.44 -17.10
C VAL A 1195 -12.46 -38.81 -17.14
N ASP A 1196 -12.79 -39.95 -16.57
CA ASP A 1196 -14.17 -40.42 -16.42
C ASP A 1196 -14.59 -40.37 -14.94
N GLN A 1197 -15.52 -39.48 -14.60
CA GLN A 1197 -15.92 -39.25 -13.22
C GLN A 1197 -16.74 -40.42 -12.62
N GLN A 1198 -17.22 -41.35 -13.44
CA GLN A 1198 -18.00 -42.50 -13.01
C GLN A 1198 -17.11 -43.71 -12.69
N LEU A 1199 -15.89 -43.74 -13.22
CA LEU A 1199 -14.92 -44.81 -12.98
C LEU A 1199 -13.85 -44.39 -11.97
N PRO A 1200 -13.42 -45.28 -11.06
CA PRO A 1200 -12.21 -45.07 -10.28
C PRO A 1200 -11.03 -44.79 -11.21
N ARG A 1201 -10.14 -43.88 -10.83
CA ARG A 1201 -9.06 -43.37 -11.69
C ARG A 1201 -8.11 -44.43 -12.27
N ALA A 1202 -8.02 -45.62 -11.68
CA ALA A 1202 -7.30 -46.77 -12.26
C ALA A 1202 -7.95 -47.32 -13.55
N MET A 1203 -9.26 -47.12 -13.72
CA MET A 1203 -10.06 -47.67 -14.81
C MET A 1203 -10.38 -46.63 -15.89
N TRP A 1204 -9.73 -45.46 -15.85
CA TRP A 1204 -9.89 -44.44 -16.87
C TRP A 1204 -9.33 -44.94 -18.22
N PRO A 1205 -10.09 -44.81 -19.32
CA PRO A 1205 -9.66 -45.29 -20.61
C PRO A 1205 -8.53 -44.45 -21.18
N VAL A 1206 -7.53 -45.12 -21.78
CA VAL A 1206 -6.43 -44.48 -22.53
C VAL A 1206 -6.82 -44.42 -24.00
N GLY A 1207 -6.62 -43.26 -24.63
CA GLY A 1207 -6.93 -43.05 -26.04
C GLY A 1207 -5.90 -42.19 -26.78
N LYS A 1208 -5.94 -42.23 -28.10
CA LYS A 1208 -5.06 -41.47 -28.99
C LYS A 1208 -5.82 -40.30 -29.62
N VAL A 1209 -5.24 -39.10 -29.57
CA VAL A 1209 -5.84 -37.91 -30.21
C VAL A 1209 -5.73 -38.05 -31.73
N ILE A 1210 -6.87 -38.08 -32.41
CA ILE A 1210 -6.98 -38.26 -33.87
C ILE A 1210 -7.25 -36.94 -34.60
N ALA A 1211 -8.02 -36.03 -33.98
CA ALA A 1211 -8.26 -34.70 -34.53
C ALA A 1211 -8.42 -33.68 -33.40
N VAL A 1212 -8.01 -32.45 -33.67
CA VAL A 1212 -8.10 -31.31 -32.74
C VAL A 1212 -9.04 -30.27 -33.32
N ILE A 1213 -9.95 -29.75 -32.50
CA ILE A 1213 -10.96 -28.77 -32.91
C ILE A 1213 -10.62 -27.44 -32.23
N PRO A 1214 -10.03 -26.47 -32.96
CA PRO A 1214 -9.74 -25.15 -32.43
C PRO A 1214 -11.02 -24.32 -32.25
N GLY A 1215 -11.04 -23.46 -31.24
CA GLY A 1215 -12.07 -22.46 -31.03
C GLY A 1215 -11.93 -21.27 -31.99
N VAL A 1216 -12.83 -20.28 -31.86
CA VAL A 1216 -12.88 -19.10 -32.75
C VAL A 1216 -11.61 -18.24 -32.67
N ASP A 1217 -10.91 -18.29 -31.54
CA ASP A 1217 -9.63 -17.65 -31.28
C ASP A 1217 -8.41 -18.51 -31.68
N GLY A 1218 -8.64 -19.61 -32.41
CA GLY A 1218 -7.61 -20.52 -32.90
C GLY A 1218 -7.09 -21.55 -31.89
N ARG A 1219 -7.54 -21.53 -30.62
CA ARG A 1219 -6.99 -22.40 -29.56
C ARG A 1219 -7.70 -23.76 -29.45
N VAL A 1220 -6.94 -24.84 -29.29
CA VAL A 1220 -7.49 -26.21 -29.20
C VAL A 1220 -8.13 -26.45 -27.83
N ARG A 1221 -9.46 -26.46 -27.78
CA ARG A 1221 -10.22 -26.70 -26.53
C ARG A 1221 -10.94 -28.04 -26.50
N THR A 1222 -11.12 -28.65 -27.66
CA THR A 1222 -11.79 -29.93 -27.82
C THR A 1222 -10.97 -30.83 -28.74
N ALA A 1223 -10.88 -32.11 -28.41
CA ALA A 1223 -10.19 -33.10 -29.22
C ALA A 1223 -11.07 -34.34 -29.44
N GLN A 1224 -10.97 -34.93 -30.63
CA GLN A 1224 -11.48 -36.27 -30.90
C GLN A 1224 -10.40 -37.28 -30.54
N ILE A 1225 -10.81 -38.32 -29.83
CA ILE A 1225 -9.93 -39.32 -29.25
C ILE A 1225 -10.43 -40.69 -29.65
N GLN A 1226 -9.53 -41.50 -30.20
CA GLN A 1226 -9.79 -42.90 -30.49
C GLN A 1226 -9.43 -43.75 -29.28
N VAL A 1227 -10.42 -44.49 -28.78
CA VAL A 1227 -10.22 -45.51 -27.76
C VAL A 1227 -10.64 -46.83 -28.40
N LYS A 1228 -9.67 -47.70 -28.71
CA LYS A 1228 -9.88 -48.91 -29.51
C LYS A 1228 -10.52 -48.57 -30.87
N ASP A 1229 -11.72 -49.09 -31.19
CA ASP A 1229 -12.40 -48.90 -32.48
C ASP A 1229 -13.46 -47.78 -32.48
N LYS A 1230 -13.59 -47.01 -31.38
CA LYS A 1230 -14.62 -45.96 -31.23
C LYS A 1230 -14.00 -44.58 -31.01
N SER A 1231 -14.58 -43.56 -31.63
CA SER A 1231 -14.16 -42.16 -31.50
C SER A 1231 -15.04 -41.41 -30.49
N TYR A 1232 -14.39 -40.64 -29.61
CA TYR A 1232 -15.04 -39.85 -28.56
C TYR A 1232 -14.57 -38.40 -28.63
N THR A 1233 -15.49 -37.45 -28.63
CA THR A 1233 -15.18 -36.02 -28.53
C THR A 1233 -15.14 -35.62 -27.05
N ARG A 1234 -14.01 -35.05 -26.60
CA ARG A 1234 -13.84 -34.64 -25.19
C ARG A 1234 -13.14 -33.27 -25.09
N PRO A 1235 -13.53 -32.42 -24.12
CA PRO A 1235 -12.82 -31.19 -23.84
C PRO A 1235 -11.43 -31.48 -23.29
N VAL A 1236 -10.42 -30.69 -23.68
CA VAL A 1236 -9.02 -30.85 -23.24
C VAL A 1236 -8.89 -30.81 -21.71
N ALA A 1237 -9.81 -30.11 -21.03
CA ALA A 1237 -9.91 -30.06 -19.57
C ALA A 1237 -10.22 -31.41 -18.89
N LEU A 1238 -10.59 -32.44 -19.65
CA LEU A 1238 -10.80 -33.81 -19.17
C LEU A 1238 -9.75 -34.79 -19.69
N LEU A 1239 -8.66 -34.29 -20.27
CA LEU A 1239 -7.62 -35.10 -20.88
C LEU A 1239 -6.30 -34.90 -20.16
N ILE A 1240 -5.72 -36.00 -19.68
CA ILE A 1240 -4.41 -35.99 -19.04
C ILE A 1240 -3.42 -36.55 -20.04
N ARG A 1241 -2.51 -35.71 -20.54
CA ARG A 1241 -1.41 -36.14 -21.41
C ARG A 1241 -0.51 -37.10 -20.63
N LEU A 1242 -0.31 -38.30 -21.16
CA LEU A 1242 0.61 -39.28 -20.59
C LEU A 1242 2.00 -39.09 -21.21
N PRO A 1243 3.09 -39.32 -20.47
CA PRO A 1243 4.44 -39.32 -21.03
C PRO A 1243 4.55 -40.42 -22.11
N ALA A 1244 5.34 -40.17 -23.15
CA ALA A 1244 5.61 -41.17 -24.17
C ALA A 1244 6.27 -42.39 -23.52
N ILE A 1245 5.70 -43.57 -23.74
CA ILE A 1245 6.36 -44.82 -23.38
C ILE A 1245 7.54 -44.95 -24.34
N PRO A 1246 8.79 -45.15 -23.86
CA PRO A 1246 9.92 -45.42 -24.75
C PRO A 1246 9.55 -46.61 -25.63
N GLN A 1247 9.76 -46.50 -26.94
CA GLN A 1247 9.58 -47.65 -27.82
C GLN A 1247 10.59 -48.71 -27.40
N ASP A 1248 10.09 -49.85 -26.92
CA ASP A 1248 10.90 -51.07 -26.85
C ASP A 1248 11.31 -51.40 -28.28
N SER A 1249 12.60 -51.23 -28.57
CA SER A 1249 13.25 -51.80 -29.72
C SER A 1249 13.30 -53.32 -29.55
N SER A 1250 12.20 -54.00 -29.87
CA SER A 1250 12.20 -55.40 -30.33
C SER A 1250 10.83 -55.76 -30.89
N GLY A 1251 10.82 -56.03 -32.19
CA GLY A 1251 9.69 -56.27 -33.06
C GLY A 1251 10.09 -55.90 -34.47
#